data_AF-A0A6A6PJU2-F1
#
_entry.id   AF-A0A6A6PJU2-F1
#
_cell.length_a   1.000
_cell.length_b   1.000
_cell.length_c   1.000
_cell.angle_alpha   90.00
_cell.angle_beta   90.00
_cell.angle_gamma   90.00
#
_symmetry.space_group_name_H-M   'P 1'
#
loop_
_entity.id
_entity.type
_entity.pdbx_description
1 polymer ?
#
loop_
_entity_poly.entity_id
_entity_poly.type
_entity_poly.pdbx_seq_one_letter_code
_entity_poly.pdbx_strand_id
1 'polypeptide(L)'
;MSKEQSIKLDALLSNQQNNMPRHLQTGPRCGRTVRRHVPTANADAEVVSNPDLDEQEAIRLKEIEEGAMRAELKHIDKKFTEQGQIYYAETLEEEIPEQVNWWSKFALCLVRHMAGDVKRPWVQKVSLHVNSQHLKDILKKTIEHYPGISFATKDVAIDSPYHVLFYYRHELAHAGRDLEEGSEASQHLNLLVDFIDERFKEVIEESENLLPQGMVSYSNLWTIFRPGCTVYGAVFGQPRAFTLKSVSNSVEPPGLQLNLSYVDFDGDDMGTRATSRLVAAFPGAEKISELSAFPIEWHPQKEQAKRQLIARGRLWEQYAGMNLRHYKGIALEYTQCGIRRYNMDGRVVVDTATFHRLNANFAFSVEAFKADNENRAKRRRIQDEDDDENVATLDLVPEKTLDLDPLTEEQCLLANSMVRGFSFTEKKWLDFFVDRLAPINWNPNCFDELVLPSAQKDLVKALVATHIEQRVAFDDIVAGKGKGLILVLHGTPGTGKTLTAETVAEYSQRPLYMVSSGDLGTDSAGLDERLTRILDMASTWKAILLIDEADVFLERRSLHDMQRNSLVSIFLRVLEYYEGILFLTSNRVATFDDAFKSRIHVPLKYAELTAPSRQRIWKNFLGKLGADEVLMGEPEYERLAAAEINGRQIKNVVRTAKSLARFHGKPLNLDMLEQVIEIQREFELELESTSRSVERVDGVNGVWAMP
;
A
#
# COMPACT_ATOMS: atom_id res chain seq x y z
N MET A 1 1.03 -28.76 -14.39
CA MET A 1 -0.26 -28.05 -14.32
C MET A 1 -0.01 -26.62 -14.73
N SER A 2 -0.61 -26.26 -15.85
CA SER A 2 0.06 -25.64 -16.99
C SER A 2 -0.46 -24.24 -17.28
N LYS A 3 0.23 -23.56 -18.21
CA LYS A 3 -0.05 -22.24 -18.81
C LYS A 3 -1.53 -21.88 -19.02
N GLU A 4 -2.44 -22.85 -19.12
CA GLU A 4 -3.89 -22.63 -19.19
C GLU A 4 -4.49 -22.01 -17.92
N GLN A 5 -3.93 -22.25 -16.73
CA GLN A 5 -4.35 -21.54 -15.51
C GLN A 5 -3.86 -20.08 -15.52
N SER A 6 -2.71 -19.79 -16.12
CA SER A 6 -2.19 -18.42 -16.28
C SER A 6 -3.04 -17.61 -17.26
N ILE A 7 -3.46 -18.22 -18.37
CA ILE A 7 -4.28 -17.56 -19.40
C ILE A 7 -5.71 -17.31 -18.89
N LYS A 8 -6.30 -18.23 -18.11
CA LYS A 8 -7.60 -18.00 -17.46
C LYS A 8 -7.54 -16.93 -16.37
N LEU A 9 -6.42 -16.82 -15.65
CA LEU A 9 -6.21 -15.76 -14.66
C LEU A 9 -6.02 -14.40 -15.31
N ASP A 10 -5.30 -14.32 -16.43
CA ASP A 10 -5.10 -13.07 -17.19
C ASP A 10 -6.40 -12.54 -17.81
N ALA A 11 -7.30 -13.43 -18.25
CA ALA A 11 -8.63 -13.06 -18.78
C ALA A 11 -9.62 -12.59 -17.69
N LEU A 12 -9.52 -13.11 -16.47
CA LEU A 12 -10.30 -12.64 -15.31
C LEU A 12 -9.77 -11.30 -14.75
N LEU A 13 -8.47 -11.02 -14.91
CA LEU A 13 -7.82 -9.82 -14.39
C LEU A 13 -7.87 -8.62 -15.34
N SER A 14 -8.05 -8.82 -16.65
CA SER A 14 -8.26 -7.72 -17.62
C SER A 14 -9.57 -6.97 -17.32
N ASN A 15 -10.61 -7.66 -16.87
CA ASN A 15 -11.86 -7.04 -16.41
C ASN A 15 -11.70 -6.25 -15.09
N GLN A 16 -10.68 -6.55 -14.27
CA GLN A 16 -10.42 -5.81 -13.03
C GLN A 16 -9.60 -4.51 -13.23
N GLN A 17 -8.89 -4.37 -14.36
CA GLN A 17 -8.11 -3.15 -14.65
C GLN A 17 -9.00 -1.92 -14.93
N ASN A 18 -10.27 -2.10 -15.30
CA ASN A 18 -11.21 -1.02 -15.56
C ASN A 18 -11.97 -0.52 -14.29
N ASN A 19 -11.71 -1.09 -13.11
CA ASN A 19 -12.50 -0.87 -11.89
C ASN A 19 -11.75 -0.14 -10.75
N MET A 20 -11.06 0.96 -11.04
CA MET A 20 -10.62 1.91 -9.99
C MET A 20 -10.67 3.36 -10.47
N PRO A 21 -11.14 4.31 -9.62
CA PRO A 21 -11.23 5.72 -9.97
C PRO A 21 -9.83 6.36 -10.05
N ARG A 22 -9.63 7.15 -11.11
CA ARG A 22 -8.47 8.04 -11.26
C ARG A 22 -8.56 9.15 -10.21
N HIS A 23 -7.88 9.00 -9.08
CA HIS A 23 -7.51 10.15 -8.24
C HIS A 23 -6.11 10.60 -8.60
N LEU A 24 -6.00 11.63 -9.43
CA LEU A 24 -4.83 12.49 -9.53
C LEU A 24 -5.29 13.88 -9.98
N GLN A 25 -4.86 14.86 -9.18
CA GLN A 25 -5.19 16.28 -9.23
C GLN A 25 -4.94 16.88 -10.62
N THR A 26 -5.98 17.44 -11.23
CA THR A 26 -5.83 18.51 -12.22
C THR A 26 -6.11 19.82 -11.53
N GLY A 27 -5.08 20.68 -11.41
CA GLY A 27 -5.25 22.06 -10.95
C GLY A 27 -6.24 22.82 -11.84
N PRO A 28 -7.06 23.73 -11.30
CA PRO A 28 -8.13 24.36 -12.06
C PRO A 28 -7.56 25.41 -13.01
N ARG A 29 -7.67 25.16 -14.33
CA ARG A 29 -7.62 26.23 -15.33
C ARG A 29 -8.85 27.13 -15.13
N CYS A 30 -8.58 28.36 -14.71
CA CYS A 30 -9.56 29.41 -14.51
C CYS A 30 -10.22 29.77 -15.86
N GLY A 31 -11.40 29.21 -16.12
CA GLY A 31 -12.34 29.65 -17.16
C GLY A 31 -13.52 30.32 -16.47
N ARG A 32 -13.69 31.63 -16.69
CA ARG A 32 -14.83 32.42 -16.21
C ARG A 32 -16.13 31.86 -16.80
N THR A 33 -16.92 31.17 -15.97
CA THR A 33 -18.36 31.00 -16.17
C THR A 33 -19.09 31.75 -15.07
N VAL A 34 -19.88 32.74 -15.47
CA VAL A 34 -20.72 33.58 -14.61
C VAL A 34 -21.76 32.70 -13.92
N ARG A 35 -21.58 32.42 -12.62
CA ARG A 35 -22.62 31.84 -11.76
C ARG A 35 -23.58 32.95 -11.35
N ARG A 36 -24.85 32.83 -11.76
CA ARG A 36 -25.95 33.56 -11.10
C ARG A 36 -26.05 33.07 -9.66
N HIS A 37 -26.07 34.02 -8.74
CA HIS A 37 -26.27 33.82 -7.31
C HIS A 37 -27.65 33.17 -7.07
N VAL A 38 -27.69 32.04 -6.37
CA VAL A 38 -28.91 31.51 -5.75
C VAL A 38 -28.83 31.95 -4.27
N PRO A 39 -29.82 32.68 -3.72
CA PRO A 39 -29.75 33.10 -2.34
C PRO A 39 -29.98 31.90 -1.41
N THR A 40 -29.12 31.78 -0.40
CA THR A 40 -29.34 30.97 0.80
C THR A 40 -30.54 31.54 1.57
N ALA A 41 -31.62 30.79 1.68
CA ALA A 41 -32.77 31.17 2.51
C ALA A 41 -32.44 30.92 3.99
N ASN A 42 -32.59 31.97 4.79
CA ASN A 42 -32.52 31.94 6.25
C ASN A 42 -33.60 31.01 6.84
N ALA A 43 -33.28 30.42 7.99
CA ALA A 43 -34.08 29.43 8.69
C ALA A 43 -35.28 30.00 9.47
N ASP A 44 -35.60 31.29 9.36
CA ASP A 44 -36.73 31.91 10.03
C ASP A 44 -37.38 32.91 9.06
N ALA A 45 -38.51 32.54 8.45
CA ALA A 45 -39.31 33.45 7.64
C ALA A 45 -40.78 33.28 8.02
N GLU A 46 -41.31 34.32 8.68
CA GLU A 46 -42.68 34.42 9.15
C GLU A 46 -43.70 34.38 8.01
N VAL A 47 -44.79 33.66 8.26
CA VAL A 47 -45.94 33.49 7.36
C VAL A 47 -46.79 34.76 7.35
N VAL A 48 -47.17 35.26 6.17
CA VAL A 48 -48.08 36.41 6.00
C VAL A 48 -49.34 35.96 5.27
N SER A 49 -50.50 36.43 5.73
CA SER A 49 -51.86 36.15 5.20
C SER A 49 -52.33 37.19 4.17
N ASN A 50 -53.06 36.79 3.11
CA ASN A 50 -53.97 37.68 2.36
C ASN A 50 -55.09 36.89 1.62
N PRO A 51 -56.08 37.48 0.92
CA PRO A 51 -57.49 37.43 1.32
C PRO A 51 -58.45 36.83 0.27
N ASP A 52 -57.95 36.04 -0.70
CA ASP A 52 -58.74 35.59 -1.86
C ASP A 52 -58.75 34.05 -1.99
N LEU A 53 -59.26 33.38 -0.96
CA LEU A 53 -59.59 31.94 -0.99
C LEU A 53 -61.08 31.77 -1.28
N ASP A 54 -61.44 30.82 -2.15
CA ASP A 54 -62.82 30.35 -2.28
C ASP A 54 -63.25 29.72 -0.94
N GLU A 55 -64.38 30.17 -0.39
CA GLU A 55 -64.81 29.85 0.98
C GLU A 55 -64.94 28.33 1.20
N GLN A 56 -65.26 27.57 0.17
CA GLN A 56 -65.48 26.11 0.26
C GLN A 56 -64.18 25.31 0.47
N GLU A 57 -63.10 25.68 -0.22
CA GLU A 57 -61.81 24.97 -0.10
C GLU A 57 -61.09 25.36 1.20
N ALA A 58 -61.25 26.61 1.65
CA ALA A 58 -60.77 27.09 2.95
C ALA A 58 -61.44 26.35 4.11
N ILE A 59 -62.76 26.10 4.03
CA ILE A 59 -63.49 25.33 5.04
C ILE A 59 -63.02 23.87 5.07
N ARG A 60 -62.87 23.23 3.89
CA ARG A 60 -62.41 21.83 3.79
C ARG A 60 -60.99 21.62 4.35
N LEU A 61 -60.05 22.51 4.03
CA LEU A 61 -58.68 22.43 4.54
C LEU A 61 -58.61 22.71 6.04
N LYS A 62 -59.44 23.62 6.55
CA LYS A 62 -59.56 23.93 7.98
C LYS A 62 -60.20 22.79 8.79
N GLU A 63 -61.20 22.09 8.25
CA GLU A 63 -61.76 20.88 8.86
C GLU A 63 -60.73 19.75 8.95
N ILE A 64 -59.86 19.59 7.94
CA ILE A 64 -58.73 18.66 8.02
C ILE A 64 -57.72 19.16 9.07
N GLU A 65 -57.43 20.47 9.14
CA GLU A 65 -56.57 21.12 10.14
C GLU A 65 -57.11 21.10 11.58
N GLU A 66 -58.40 20.83 11.78
CA GLU A 66 -58.99 20.70 13.13
C GLU A 66 -59.23 19.22 13.53
N GLY A 67 -59.18 18.26 12.60
CA GLY A 67 -59.40 16.82 12.85
C GLY A 67 -58.23 16.01 13.46
N ALA A 68 -58.50 14.78 13.91
CA ALA A 68 -57.45 13.83 14.36
C ALA A 68 -56.58 13.31 13.19
N MET A 69 -55.37 12.82 13.50
CA MET A 69 -54.43 12.25 12.51
C MET A 69 -55.10 11.08 11.75
N ARG A 70 -54.98 11.05 10.42
CA ARG A 70 -55.57 10.00 9.58
C ARG A 70 -54.49 9.04 9.08
N ALA A 71 -54.75 7.74 9.23
CA ALA A 71 -53.89 6.66 8.72
C ALA A 71 -54.14 6.44 7.22
N GLU A 72 -53.75 7.40 6.38
CA GLU A 72 -53.92 7.34 4.92
C GLU A 72 -52.62 7.79 4.21
N LEU A 73 -52.29 7.16 3.09
CA LEU A 73 -51.16 7.55 2.22
C LEU A 73 -51.62 8.63 1.22
N LYS A 74 -50.98 9.81 1.23
CA LYS A 74 -51.26 10.88 0.27
C LYS A 74 -50.08 11.20 -0.65
N HIS A 75 -50.39 11.54 -1.91
CA HIS A 75 -49.44 11.95 -2.94
C HIS A 75 -49.39 13.49 -3.08
N ILE A 76 -48.24 14.10 -2.78
CA ILE A 76 -48.09 15.57 -2.81
C ILE A 76 -46.83 16.03 -3.58
N ASP A 77 -46.91 17.20 -4.20
CA ASP A 77 -45.85 17.87 -4.95
C ASP A 77 -45.31 19.06 -4.16
N LYS A 78 -44.00 19.10 -3.94
CA LYS A 78 -43.29 20.26 -3.39
C LYS A 78 -42.84 21.18 -4.52
N LYS A 79 -43.36 22.40 -4.58
CA LYS A 79 -43.14 23.39 -5.64
C LYS A 79 -42.59 24.70 -5.05
N PHE A 80 -42.06 25.57 -5.91
CA PHE A 80 -41.55 26.89 -5.55
C PHE A 80 -42.37 27.98 -6.24
N THR A 81 -42.66 29.07 -5.54
CA THR A 81 -43.24 30.28 -6.13
C THR A 81 -42.19 31.05 -6.93
N GLU A 82 -42.59 31.99 -7.80
CA GLU A 82 -41.67 32.86 -8.54
C GLU A 82 -40.75 33.72 -7.63
N GLN A 83 -41.12 33.86 -6.36
CA GLN A 83 -40.37 34.58 -5.32
C GLN A 83 -39.49 33.64 -4.47
N GLY A 84 -39.45 32.34 -4.77
CA GLY A 84 -38.58 31.35 -4.11
C GLY A 84 -39.16 30.73 -2.83
N GLN A 85 -40.45 30.92 -2.54
CA GLN A 85 -41.11 30.33 -1.37
C GLN A 85 -41.60 28.90 -1.69
N ILE A 86 -41.59 28.03 -0.68
CA ILE A 86 -41.92 26.60 -0.82
C ILE A 86 -43.42 26.38 -0.56
N TYR A 87 -44.13 25.69 -1.45
CA TYR A 87 -45.51 25.22 -1.22
C TYR A 87 -45.68 23.74 -1.58
N TYR A 88 -46.70 23.09 -1.02
CA TYR A 88 -47.09 21.70 -1.32
C TYR A 88 -48.45 21.71 -2.04
N ALA A 89 -48.71 20.78 -2.97
CA ALA A 89 -49.97 20.68 -3.70
C ALA A 89 -50.32 19.21 -4.02
N GLU A 90 -51.60 18.87 -4.17
CA GLU A 90 -52.02 17.53 -4.63
C GLU A 90 -51.71 17.34 -6.14
N THR A 91 -51.62 16.08 -6.60
CA THR A 91 -51.07 15.69 -7.92
C THR A 91 -52.03 15.91 -9.11
N LEU A 92 -52.92 16.90 -9.04
CA LEU A 92 -53.77 17.33 -10.17
C LEU A 92 -53.38 18.75 -10.58
N GLU A 93 -53.52 19.05 -11.87
CA GLU A 93 -53.22 20.36 -12.47
C GLU A 93 -54.16 21.44 -11.90
N GLU A 94 -53.84 21.96 -10.73
CA GLU A 94 -54.51 23.13 -10.17
C GLU A 94 -53.48 24.19 -9.77
N GLU A 95 -53.89 25.43 -10.00
CA GLU A 95 -53.19 26.64 -9.62
C GLU A 95 -52.88 26.65 -8.12
N ILE A 96 -51.76 27.29 -7.80
CA ILE A 96 -51.06 27.32 -6.51
C ILE A 96 -52.06 27.46 -5.34
N PRO A 97 -52.28 26.41 -4.52
CA PRO A 97 -53.02 26.57 -3.28
C PRO A 97 -52.10 27.12 -2.18
N GLU A 98 -52.51 28.19 -1.51
CA GLU A 98 -51.94 28.59 -0.22
C GLU A 98 -52.28 27.50 0.81
N GLN A 99 -51.28 26.89 1.44
CA GLN A 99 -51.50 25.76 2.35
C GLN A 99 -51.04 26.06 3.77
N VAL A 100 -52.03 26.10 4.65
CA VAL A 100 -51.99 25.70 6.06
C VAL A 100 -51.34 24.30 6.20
N ASN A 101 -50.68 23.97 7.31
CA ASN A 101 -49.92 22.72 7.54
C ASN A 101 -50.77 21.41 7.63
N TRP A 102 -51.78 21.22 6.77
CA TRP A 102 -52.68 20.05 6.80
C TRP A 102 -51.97 18.71 6.56
N TRP A 103 -50.86 18.71 5.82
CA TRP A 103 -50.07 17.51 5.50
C TRP A 103 -49.37 16.89 6.73
N SER A 104 -49.21 17.65 7.83
CA SER A 104 -48.67 17.15 9.11
C SER A 104 -49.60 16.14 9.81
N LYS A 105 -50.86 16.02 9.36
CA LYS A 105 -51.90 15.17 9.94
C LYS A 105 -52.07 13.80 9.28
N PHE A 106 -51.27 13.51 8.27
CA PHE A 106 -51.18 12.17 7.69
C PHE A 106 -49.97 11.46 8.27
N ALA A 107 -50.12 10.20 8.66
CA ALA A 107 -49.05 9.43 9.29
C ALA A 107 -47.81 9.30 8.38
N LEU A 108 -48.03 9.10 7.06
CA LEU A 108 -47.01 9.02 6.01
C LEU A 108 -47.38 9.92 4.82
N CYS A 109 -46.42 10.70 4.32
CA CYS A 109 -46.60 11.53 3.12
C CYS A 109 -45.53 11.22 2.08
N LEU A 110 -45.94 10.91 0.85
CA LEU A 110 -45.01 10.71 -0.26
C LEU A 110 -44.84 12.03 -1.02
N VAL A 111 -43.65 12.61 -0.90
CA VAL A 111 -43.33 13.97 -1.36
C VAL A 111 -42.46 13.91 -2.60
N ARG A 112 -42.94 14.44 -3.72
CA ARG A 112 -42.11 14.65 -4.92
C ARG A 112 -41.48 16.04 -4.85
N HIS A 113 -40.16 16.09 -4.82
CA HIS A 113 -39.39 17.31 -4.89
C HIS A 113 -39.24 17.69 -6.36
N MET A 114 -39.93 18.74 -6.78
CA MET A 114 -39.87 19.23 -8.16
C MET A 114 -38.71 20.23 -8.29
N ALA A 115 -37.97 20.16 -9.40
CA ALA A 115 -36.96 21.14 -9.79
C ALA A 115 -37.22 21.60 -11.23
N GLY A 116 -36.72 22.78 -11.59
CA GLY A 116 -36.90 23.36 -12.92
C GLY A 116 -37.69 24.66 -12.92
N ASP A 117 -37.82 25.24 -14.11
CA ASP A 117 -38.60 26.45 -14.32
C ASP A 117 -40.11 26.13 -14.21
N VAL A 118 -40.94 27.10 -13.79
CA VAL A 118 -42.38 26.90 -13.51
C VAL A 118 -43.12 26.26 -14.69
N LYS A 119 -42.63 26.50 -15.91
CA LYS A 119 -43.20 25.99 -17.17
C LYS A 119 -42.76 24.58 -17.55
N ARG A 120 -41.69 24.05 -16.96
CA ARG A 120 -41.16 22.70 -17.22
C ARG A 120 -40.59 22.09 -15.92
N PRO A 121 -41.44 21.81 -14.92
CA PRO A 121 -40.99 21.14 -13.71
C PRO A 121 -40.67 19.67 -14.01
N TRP A 122 -39.57 19.17 -13.48
CA TRP A 122 -39.24 17.75 -13.46
C TRP A 122 -39.08 17.27 -12.02
N VAL A 123 -39.32 15.98 -11.78
CA VAL A 123 -39.13 15.38 -10.46
C VAL A 123 -37.63 15.25 -10.22
N GLN A 124 -37.10 15.99 -9.24
CA GLN A 124 -35.72 15.87 -8.81
C GLN A 124 -35.52 14.63 -7.94
N LYS A 125 -36.40 14.42 -6.97
CA LYS A 125 -36.39 13.25 -6.07
C LYS A 125 -37.76 13.01 -5.46
N VAL A 126 -37.98 11.81 -4.94
CA VAL A 126 -39.20 11.45 -4.20
C VAL A 126 -38.78 10.98 -2.82
N SER A 127 -39.45 11.44 -1.77
CA SER A 127 -39.15 11.07 -0.39
C SER A 127 -40.41 10.74 0.40
N LEU A 128 -40.33 9.73 1.25
CA LEU A 128 -41.36 9.36 2.21
C LEU A 128 -41.10 10.12 3.51
N HIS A 129 -42.01 11.03 3.86
CA HIS A 129 -41.99 11.76 5.12
C HIS A 129 -42.83 11.00 6.16
N VAL A 130 -42.21 10.69 7.29
CA VAL A 130 -42.88 10.05 8.43
C VAL A 130 -43.25 11.14 9.41
N ASN A 131 -44.55 11.42 9.60
CA ASN A 131 -45.01 12.47 10.49
C ASN A 131 -45.45 11.93 11.86
N SER A 132 -45.96 10.69 11.92
CA SER A 132 -46.41 10.05 13.16
C SER A 132 -45.26 9.88 14.16
N GLN A 133 -45.44 10.39 15.38
CA GLN A 133 -44.42 10.33 16.44
C GLN A 133 -44.17 8.88 16.91
N HIS A 134 -45.23 8.07 17.00
CA HIS A 134 -45.11 6.65 17.33
C HIS A 134 -44.27 5.88 16.31
N LEU A 135 -44.45 6.16 15.02
CA LEU A 135 -43.62 5.57 13.96
C LEU A 135 -42.17 6.02 14.04
N LYS A 136 -41.90 7.30 14.35
CA LYS A 136 -40.53 7.80 14.54
C LYS A 136 -39.84 7.09 15.69
N ASP A 137 -40.53 6.86 16.81
CA ASP A 137 -39.98 6.17 17.97
C ASP A 137 -39.72 4.68 17.67
N ILE A 138 -40.63 4.01 16.95
CA ILE A 138 -40.43 2.63 16.50
C ILE A 138 -39.24 2.55 15.55
N LEU A 139 -39.20 3.39 14.50
CA LEU A 139 -38.11 3.44 13.53
C LEU A 139 -36.76 3.72 14.21
N LYS A 140 -36.73 4.62 15.20
CA LYS A 140 -35.53 4.93 15.97
C LYS A 140 -35.07 3.76 16.84
N LYS A 141 -36.01 2.96 17.37
CA LYS A 141 -35.71 1.76 18.16
C LYS A 141 -35.24 0.59 17.30
N THR A 142 -35.82 0.40 16.11
CA THR A 142 -35.48 -0.69 15.20
C THR A 142 -34.26 -0.38 14.33
N ILE A 143 -34.08 0.88 13.94
CA ILE A 143 -33.04 1.34 13.02
C ILE A 143 -32.15 2.34 13.77
N GLU A 144 -31.18 1.84 14.53
CA GLU A 144 -30.28 2.68 15.32
C GLU A 144 -29.47 3.65 14.44
N HIS A 145 -28.86 3.15 13.37
CA HIS A 145 -28.02 3.95 12.48
C HIS A 145 -28.13 3.48 11.03
N TYR A 146 -28.43 4.41 10.11
CA TYR A 146 -28.36 4.16 8.67
C TYR A 146 -27.58 5.29 7.98
N PRO A 147 -26.64 4.98 7.07
CA PRO A 147 -25.88 5.98 6.34
C PRO A 147 -26.78 6.95 5.55
N GLY A 148 -26.67 8.24 5.86
CA GLY A 148 -27.40 9.30 5.15
C GLY A 148 -28.83 9.57 5.63
N ILE A 149 -29.34 8.83 6.63
CA ILE A 149 -30.65 9.07 7.23
C ILE A 149 -30.50 9.16 8.75
N SER A 150 -30.97 10.27 9.32
CA SER A 150 -31.05 10.42 10.78
C SER A 150 -32.48 10.20 11.23
N PHE A 151 -32.71 9.18 12.06
CA PHE A 151 -33.99 8.95 12.72
C PHE A 151 -34.12 9.71 14.05
N ALA A 152 -33.10 10.49 14.42
CA ALA A 152 -33.10 11.31 15.63
C ALA A 152 -33.61 12.75 15.39
N THR A 153 -33.80 13.16 14.14
CA THR A 153 -34.30 14.49 13.78
C THR A 153 -35.82 14.59 13.94
N LYS A 154 -36.32 15.82 14.14
CA LYS A 154 -37.77 16.09 14.21
C LYS A 154 -38.50 15.67 12.94
N ASP A 155 -37.85 15.84 11.78
CA ASP A 155 -38.36 15.42 10.48
C ASP A 155 -37.58 14.20 10.00
N VAL A 156 -38.29 13.09 9.77
CA VAL A 156 -37.73 11.86 9.20
C VAL A 156 -38.22 11.75 7.77
N ALA A 157 -37.29 11.91 6.83
CA ALA A 157 -37.54 11.77 5.40
C ALA A 157 -36.65 10.67 4.83
N ILE A 158 -37.26 9.71 4.13
CA ILE A 158 -36.58 8.58 3.50
C ILE A 158 -36.65 8.78 2.00
N ASP A 159 -35.52 8.98 1.33
CA ASP A 159 -35.49 9.18 -0.11
C ASP A 159 -35.70 7.85 -0.87
N SER A 160 -36.42 7.91 -2.00
CA SER A 160 -36.57 6.81 -2.96
C SER A 160 -35.19 6.39 -3.47
N PRO A 161 -34.89 5.08 -3.59
CA PRO A 161 -35.80 3.92 -3.59
C PRO A 161 -36.12 3.30 -2.22
N TYR A 162 -35.97 4.00 -1.09
CA TYR A 162 -36.38 3.51 0.24
C TYR A 162 -35.70 2.22 0.71
N HIS A 163 -34.47 1.94 0.26
CA HIS A 163 -33.74 0.69 0.58
C HIS A 163 -33.69 0.37 2.08
N VAL A 164 -33.63 1.39 2.94
CA VAL A 164 -33.62 1.23 4.40
C VAL A 164 -34.85 0.47 4.89
N LEU A 165 -36.03 0.72 4.33
CA LEU A 165 -37.25 0.04 4.75
C LEU A 165 -37.26 -1.43 4.33
N PHE A 166 -36.69 -1.74 3.17
CA PHE A 166 -36.57 -3.12 2.68
C PHE A 166 -35.66 -3.98 3.55
N TYR A 167 -34.50 -3.45 3.98
CA TYR A 167 -33.55 -4.21 4.81
C TYR A 167 -34.10 -4.53 6.21
N TYR A 168 -34.89 -3.62 6.77
CA TYR A 168 -35.44 -3.72 8.12
C TYR A 168 -36.88 -4.26 8.13
N ARG A 169 -37.44 -4.69 6.99
CA ARG A 169 -38.85 -5.10 6.86
C ARG A 169 -39.27 -6.18 7.86
N HIS A 170 -38.42 -7.19 8.08
CA HIS A 170 -38.70 -8.28 9.02
C HIS A 170 -38.67 -7.82 10.47
N GLU A 171 -37.73 -6.93 10.80
CA GLU A 171 -37.57 -6.34 12.13
C GLU A 171 -38.75 -5.39 12.44
N LEU A 172 -39.21 -4.63 11.45
CA LEU A 172 -40.40 -3.77 11.54
C LEU A 172 -41.70 -4.59 11.66
N ALA A 173 -41.84 -5.65 10.86
CA ALA A 173 -42.99 -6.55 10.95
C ALA A 173 -43.05 -7.29 12.30
N HIS A 174 -41.89 -7.65 12.87
CA HIS A 174 -41.83 -8.24 14.20
C HIS A 174 -42.19 -7.23 15.30
N ALA A 175 -41.66 -6.00 15.22
CA ALA A 175 -42.01 -4.93 16.15
C ALA A 175 -43.50 -4.63 16.17
N GLY A 176 -44.22 -4.86 15.05
CA GLY A 176 -45.67 -4.72 14.99
C GLY A 176 -46.45 -5.80 15.73
N ARG A 177 -45.89 -6.99 15.94
CA ARG A 177 -46.52 -8.07 16.71
C ARG A 177 -46.42 -7.86 18.22
N ASP A 178 -45.44 -7.07 18.66
CA ASP A 178 -45.22 -6.75 20.08
C ASP A 178 -46.08 -5.56 20.56
N LEU A 179 -46.80 -4.89 19.65
CA LEU A 179 -47.70 -3.78 19.97
C LEU A 179 -49.11 -4.30 20.29
N GLU A 180 -49.82 -3.60 21.17
CA GLU A 180 -51.22 -3.92 21.48
C GLU A 180 -52.10 -3.82 20.22
N GLU A 181 -52.86 -4.90 19.94
CA GLU A 181 -53.79 -4.99 18.81
C GLU A 181 -54.79 -3.84 18.85
N GLY A 182 -54.82 -3.05 17.77
CA GLY A 182 -55.75 -1.93 17.62
C GLY A 182 -55.27 -0.58 18.16
N SER A 183 -54.07 -0.50 18.75
CA SER A 183 -53.46 0.79 19.12
C SER A 183 -53.17 1.67 17.88
N GLU A 184 -53.18 2.99 18.04
CA GLU A 184 -52.83 3.94 16.96
C GLU A 184 -51.42 3.66 16.40
N ALA A 185 -50.49 3.22 17.26
CA ALA A 185 -49.15 2.82 16.84
C ALA A 185 -49.15 1.57 15.94
N SER A 186 -49.98 0.57 16.25
CA SER A 186 -50.14 -0.65 15.44
C SER A 186 -50.76 -0.34 14.08
N GLN A 187 -51.79 0.52 14.03
CA GLN A 187 -52.42 0.94 12.77
C GLN A 187 -51.45 1.70 11.86
N HIS A 188 -50.68 2.64 12.42
CA HIS A 188 -49.68 3.39 11.65
C HIS A 188 -48.54 2.49 11.15
N LEU A 189 -48.11 1.51 11.94
CA LEU A 189 -47.05 0.58 11.54
C LEU A 189 -47.52 -0.41 10.48
N ASN A 190 -48.74 -0.92 10.57
CA ASN A 190 -49.33 -1.77 9.53
C ASN A 190 -49.40 -1.01 8.20
N LEU A 191 -49.78 0.27 8.21
CA LEU A 191 -49.79 1.10 7.01
C LEU A 191 -48.38 1.25 6.40
N LEU A 192 -47.32 1.35 7.22
CA LEU A 192 -45.94 1.39 6.73
C LEU A 192 -45.50 0.02 6.16
N VAL A 193 -45.88 -1.08 6.81
CA VAL A 193 -45.56 -2.44 6.33
C VAL A 193 -46.29 -2.73 5.01
N ASP A 194 -47.58 -2.40 4.91
CA ASP A 194 -48.36 -2.54 3.69
C ASP A 194 -47.75 -1.72 2.54
N PHE A 195 -47.29 -0.50 2.83
CA PHE A 195 -46.57 0.32 1.85
C PHE A 195 -45.26 -0.37 1.40
N ILE A 196 -44.49 -0.95 2.32
CA ILE A 196 -43.25 -1.68 1.97
C ILE A 196 -43.57 -2.88 1.08
N ASP A 197 -44.56 -3.68 1.47
CA ASP A 197 -44.94 -4.90 0.75
C ASP A 197 -45.50 -4.58 -0.64
N GLU A 198 -46.31 -3.52 -0.79
CA GLU A 198 -46.81 -3.09 -2.10
C GLU A 198 -45.67 -2.57 -2.99
N ARG A 199 -44.78 -1.73 -2.46
CA ARG A 199 -43.69 -1.10 -3.23
C ARG A 199 -42.60 -2.07 -3.64
N PHE A 200 -42.33 -3.08 -2.83
CA PHE A 200 -41.28 -4.07 -3.07
C PHE A 200 -41.81 -5.44 -3.44
N LYS A 201 -43.11 -5.61 -3.71
CA LYS A 201 -43.73 -6.91 -4.02
C LYS A 201 -42.94 -7.74 -5.02
N GLU A 202 -42.65 -7.18 -6.19
CA GLU A 202 -41.90 -7.85 -7.26
C GLU A 202 -40.47 -8.23 -6.80
N VAL A 203 -39.82 -7.33 -6.06
CA VAL A 203 -38.47 -7.53 -5.52
C VAL A 203 -38.47 -8.64 -4.47
N ILE A 204 -39.46 -8.67 -3.58
CA ILE A 204 -39.63 -9.69 -2.54
C ILE A 204 -39.86 -11.05 -3.18
N GLU A 205 -40.84 -11.17 -4.08
CA GLU A 205 -41.16 -12.41 -4.79
C GLU A 205 -39.94 -12.97 -5.56
N GLU A 206 -39.22 -12.12 -6.28
CA GLU A 206 -38.01 -12.54 -7.00
C GLU A 206 -36.88 -12.94 -6.03
N SER A 207 -36.69 -12.18 -4.95
CA SER A 207 -35.66 -12.48 -3.94
C SER A 207 -35.93 -13.80 -3.19
N GLU A 208 -37.18 -14.09 -2.86
CA GLU A 208 -37.59 -15.34 -2.19
C GLU A 208 -37.44 -16.56 -3.11
N ASN A 209 -37.55 -16.36 -4.43
CA ASN A 209 -37.30 -17.41 -5.42
C ASN A 209 -35.80 -17.68 -5.64
N LEU A 210 -34.97 -16.64 -5.72
CA LEU A 210 -33.56 -16.73 -6.13
C LEU A 210 -32.57 -16.89 -4.96
N LEU A 211 -32.76 -16.18 -3.84
CA LEU A 211 -31.81 -16.18 -2.72
C LEU A 211 -31.61 -17.57 -2.08
N PRO A 212 -32.64 -18.42 -1.88
CA PRO A 212 -32.44 -19.77 -1.35
C PRO A 212 -31.57 -20.66 -2.24
N GLN A 213 -31.51 -20.36 -3.54
CA GLN A 213 -30.67 -21.06 -4.52
C GLN A 213 -29.26 -20.45 -4.61
N GLY A 214 -28.98 -19.39 -3.84
CA GLY A 214 -27.72 -18.65 -3.87
C GLY A 214 -27.54 -17.81 -5.14
N MET A 215 -28.63 -17.45 -5.81
CA MET A 215 -28.63 -16.63 -7.03
C MET A 215 -29.20 -15.24 -6.78
N VAL A 216 -28.80 -14.27 -7.59
CA VAL A 216 -29.32 -12.91 -7.56
C VAL A 216 -29.34 -12.31 -8.96
N SER A 217 -30.37 -11.52 -9.27
CA SER A 217 -30.46 -10.72 -10.49
C SER A 217 -29.82 -9.35 -10.29
N TYR A 218 -29.35 -8.71 -11.37
CA TYR A 218 -28.71 -7.40 -11.26
C TYR A 218 -29.64 -6.31 -10.67
N SER A 219 -30.93 -6.31 -11.04
CA SER A 219 -31.95 -5.39 -10.51
C SER A 219 -32.09 -5.48 -8.99
N ASN A 220 -31.96 -6.69 -8.45
CA ASN A 220 -32.09 -6.97 -7.02
C ASN A 220 -30.74 -7.13 -6.31
N LEU A 221 -29.62 -6.85 -6.98
CA LEU A 221 -28.30 -7.03 -6.41
C LEU A 221 -28.08 -6.19 -5.15
N TRP A 222 -28.69 -5.01 -5.05
CA TRP A 222 -28.60 -4.19 -3.86
C TRP A 222 -29.22 -4.88 -2.62
N THR A 223 -30.20 -5.78 -2.79
CA THR A 223 -30.92 -6.42 -1.67
C THR A 223 -30.04 -7.27 -0.75
N ILE A 224 -28.93 -7.82 -1.27
CA ILE A 224 -27.98 -8.62 -0.46
C ILE A 224 -26.97 -7.74 0.29
N PHE A 225 -26.86 -6.45 -0.05
CA PHE A 225 -25.86 -5.52 0.48
C PHE A 225 -26.44 -4.59 1.56
N ARG A 226 -26.82 -5.16 2.70
CA ARG A 226 -27.22 -4.37 3.89
C ARG A 226 -26.02 -3.56 4.40
N PRO A 227 -26.13 -2.22 4.57
CA PRO A 227 -25.05 -1.42 5.15
C PRO A 227 -24.59 -1.94 6.50
N GLY A 228 -23.27 -1.93 6.74
CA GLY A 228 -22.64 -2.54 7.90
C GLY A 228 -22.24 -4.01 7.71
N CYS A 229 -22.72 -4.70 6.67
CA CYS A 229 -22.32 -6.09 6.44
C CYS A 229 -20.85 -6.23 6.03
N THR A 230 -20.27 -7.40 6.31
CA THR A 230 -18.92 -7.74 5.86
C THR A 230 -18.95 -8.25 4.43
N VAL A 231 -18.35 -7.50 3.52
CA VAL A 231 -18.21 -7.84 2.09
C VAL A 231 -16.87 -8.54 1.89
N TYR A 232 -16.91 -9.71 1.27
CA TYR A 232 -15.76 -10.46 0.81
C TYR A 232 -15.51 -10.18 -0.68
N GLY A 233 -14.26 -9.97 -1.07
CA GLY A 233 -13.87 -9.78 -2.46
C GLY A 233 -12.37 -9.94 -2.66
N ALA A 234 -11.96 -10.36 -3.87
CA ALA A 234 -10.54 -10.53 -4.20
C ALA A 234 -9.95 -9.22 -4.73
N VAL A 235 -8.82 -8.79 -4.16
CA VAL A 235 -8.03 -7.64 -4.62
C VAL A 235 -6.69 -8.14 -5.11
N PHE A 236 -6.40 -7.98 -6.40
CA PHE A 236 -5.20 -8.52 -7.06
C PHE A 236 -5.00 -10.03 -6.84
N GLY A 237 -6.13 -10.77 -6.81
CA GLY A 237 -6.12 -12.21 -6.57
C GLY A 237 -5.98 -12.62 -5.09
N GLN A 238 -5.88 -11.67 -4.16
CA GLN A 238 -5.86 -11.95 -2.73
C GLN A 238 -7.23 -11.76 -2.09
N PRO A 239 -7.70 -12.71 -1.26
CA PRO A 239 -8.99 -12.60 -0.58
C PRO A 239 -8.97 -11.45 0.42
N ARG A 240 -10.02 -10.65 0.49
CA ARG A 240 -10.10 -9.52 1.42
C ARG A 240 -11.52 -9.30 1.89
N ALA A 241 -11.66 -8.84 3.14
CA ALA A 241 -12.94 -8.43 3.70
C ALA A 241 -12.98 -6.92 3.91
N PHE A 242 -14.19 -6.38 3.84
CA PHE A 242 -14.50 -4.97 3.96
C PHE A 242 -15.79 -4.79 4.74
N THR A 243 -15.99 -3.64 5.37
CA THR A 243 -17.29 -3.22 5.90
C THR A 243 -17.99 -2.37 4.85
N LEU A 244 -19.25 -2.67 4.54
CA LEU A 244 -20.04 -1.86 3.62
C LEU A 244 -20.51 -0.57 4.29
N LYS A 245 -20.09 0.59 3.77
CA LYS A 245 -20.59 1.90 4.21
C LYS A 245 -21.86 2.28 3.44
N SER A 246 -21.87 2.20 2.12
CA SER A 246 -23.05 2.52 1.32
C SER A 246 -22.98 1.89 -0.06
N VAL A 247 -24.10 1.92 -0.77
CA VAL A 247 -24.23 1.39 -2.13
C VAL A 247 -24.77 2.50 -3.03
N SER A 248 -24.19 2.63 -4.22
CA SER A 248 -24.62 3.59 -5.24
C SER A 248 -24.58 2.95 -6.62
N ASN A 249 -25.50 3.33 -7.51
CA ASN A 249 -25.45 2.88 -8.89
C ASN A 249 -24.40 3.68 -9.66
N SER A 250 -23.55 2.98 -10.42
CA SER A 250 -22.61 3.57 -11.36
C SER A 250 -23.21 3.53 -12.77
N VAL A 251 -23.11 4.65 -13.48
CA VAL A 251 -23.60 4.78 -14.86
C VAL A 251 -22.51 4.39 -15.85
N GLU A 252 -21.25 4.70 -15.57
CA GLU A 252 -20.14 4.46 -16.49
C GLU A 252 -18.86 4.12 -15.70
N PRO A 253 -18.45 2.83 -15.64
CA PRO A 253 -19.11 1.65 -16.21
C PRO A 253 -20.42 1.29 -15.49
N PRO A 254 -21.41 0.67 -16.18
CA PRO A 254 -22.67 0.28 -15.56
C PRO A 254 -22.45 -0.82 -14.52
N GLY A 255 -22.94 -0.59 -13.30
CA GLY A 255 -22.85 -1.57 -12.23
C GLY A 255 -23.20 -1.01 -10.86
N LEU A 256 -23.09 -1.85 -9.84
CA LEU A 256 -23.32 -1.49 -8.44
C LEU A 256 -22.01 -1.11 -7.77
N GLN A 257 -21.84 0.16 -7.43
CA GLN A 257 -20.67 0.66 -6.72
C GLN A 257 -20.87 0.52 -5.20
N LEU A 258 -20.03 -0.31 -4.60
CA LEU A 258 -19.94 -0.55 -3.17
C LEU A 258 -18.92 0.43 -2.58
N ASN A 259 -19.35 1.28 -1.65
CA ASN A 259 -18.46 2.11 -0.85
C ASN A 259 -18.13 1.33 0.42
N LEU A 260 -16.86 1.00 0.57
CA LEU A 260 -16.34 0.03 1.51
C LEU A 260 -15.34 0.69 2.46
N SER A 261 -15.18 0.15 3.65
CA SER A 261 -14.08 0.49 4.56
C SER A 261 -13.30 -0.74 5.01
N TYR A 262 -12.02 -0.52 5.28
CA TYR A 262 -11.08 -1.55 5.71
C TYR A 262 -10.07 -0.96 6.70
N VAL A 263 -9.33 -1.82 7.39
CA VAL A 263 -8.28 -1.42 8.33
C VAL A 263 -6.94 -1.27 7.60
N ASP A 264 -6.29 -0.13 7.78
CA ASP A 264 -4.97 0.18 7.22
C ASP A 264 -4.10 0.89 8.26
N PHE A 265 -2.82 1.06 7.93
CA PHE A 265 -1.80 1.69 8.77
C PHE A 265 -1.21 2.87 8.01
N ASP A 266 -1.17 4.06 8.63
CA ASP A 266 -0.56 5.25 8.03
C ASP A 266 0.91 5.46 8.39
N GLY A 267 1.51 4.61 9.21
CA GLY A 267 2.90 4.79 9.65
C GLY A 267 3.01 5.21 11.11
N ASP A 268 1.96 5.84 11.65
CA ASP A 268 1.88 6.24 13.05
C ASP A 268 0.76 5.48 13.76
N ASP A 269 -0.44 5.47 13.19
CA ASP A 269 -1.65 4.93 13.80
C ASP A 269 -2.32 3.85 12.92
N MET A 270 -3.04 2.95 13.60
CA MET A 270 -3.96 2.00 12.96
C MET A 270 -5.35 2.61 12.87
N GLY A 271 -6.03 2.44 11.74
CA GLY A 271 -7.38 2.95 11.60
C GLY A 271 -8.08 2.46 10.35
N THR A 272 -9.18 3.11 10.00
CA THR A 272 -10.01 2.73 8.86
C THR A 272 -9.81 3.63 7.66
N ARG A 273 -9.89 3.05 6.46
CA ARG A 273 -9.86 3.77 5.19
C ARG A 273 -11.03 3.39 4.32
N ALA A 274 -11.50 4.34 3.53
CA ALA A 274 -12.53 4.10 2.53
C ALA A 274 -11.92 3.62 1.20
N THR A 275 -12.63 2.75 0.50
CA THR A 275 -12.38 2.39 -0.90
C THR A 275 -13.71 2.13 -1.59
N SER A 276 -13.71 2.06 -2.91
CA SER A 276 -14.87 1.63 -3.68
C SER A 276 -14.57 0.41 -4.52
N ARG A 277 -15.60 -0.39 -4.75
CA ARG A 277 -15.57 -1.57 -5.62
C ARG A 277 -16.80 -1.57 -6.50
N LEU A 278 -16.63 -1.84 -7.78
CA LEU A 278 -17.74 -1.98 -8.72
C LEU A 278 -18.03 -3.46 -8.95
N VAL A 279 -19.27 -3.87 -8.71
CA VAL A 279 -19.83 -5.11 -9.24
C VAL A 279 -20.46 -4.77 -10.58
N ALA A 280 -19.87 -5.26 -11.66
CA ALA A 280 -20.33 -4.95 -13.02
C ALA A 280 -21.75 -5.45 -13.24
N ALA A 281 -22.52 -4.75 -14.06
CA ALA A 281 -23.84 -5.21 -14.47
C ALA A 281 -23.73 -6.53 -15.25
N PHE A 282 -24.61 -7.48 -14.94
CA PHE A 282 -24.68 -8.79 -15.59
C PHE A 282 -26.13 -9.10 -16.05
N PRO A 283 -26.30 -9.85 -17.14
CA PRO A 283 -27.62 -10.25 -17.62
C PRO A 283 -28.17 -11.47 -16.85
N GLY A 284 -29.45 -11.42 -16.49
CA GLY A 284 -30.13 -12.55 -15.83
C GLY A 284 -29.77 -12.72 -14.35
N ALA A 285 -29.77 -13.96 -13.88
CA ALA A 285 -29.42 -14.33 -12.51
C ALA A 285 -28.06 -15.04 -12.47
N GLU A 286 -27.18 -14.58 -11.58
CA GLU A 286 -25.86 -15.17 -11.34
C GLU A 286 -25.74 -15.67 -9.91
N LYS A 287 -24.78 -16.57 -9.65
CA LYS A 287 -24.49 -17.03 -8.29
C LYS A 287 -23.79 -15.93 -7.49
N ILE A 288 -24.25 -15.71 -6.26
CA ILE A 288 -23.70 -14.69 -5.36
C ILE A 288 -22.19 -14.93 -5.12
N SER A 289 -21.76 -16.18 -5.03
CA SER A 289 -20.35 -16.55 -4.81
C SER A 289 -19.41 -16.28 -5.99
N GLU A 290 -19.95 -16.09 -7.20
CA GLU A 290 -19.17 -15.84 -8.43
C GLU A 290 -18.98 -14.33 -8.70
N LEU A 291 -19.69 -13.48 -7.94
CA LEU A 291 -19.57 -12.03 -8.03
C LEU A 291 -18.17 -11.53 -7.62
N SER A 292 -17.76 -10.39 -8.17
CA SER A 292 -16.46 -9.76 -7.85
C SER A 292 -16.31 -9.37 -6.38
N ALA A 293 -17.43 -9.06 -5.72
CA ALA A 293 -17.56 -8.83 -4.30
C ALA A 293 -18.97 -9.23 -3.84
N PHE A 294 -19.09 -9.85 -2.68
CA PHE A 294 -20.37 -10.33 -2.12
C PHE A 294 -20.31 -10.41 -0.59
N PRO A 295 -21.45 -10.42 0.14
CA PRO A 295 -21.43 -10.57 1.59
C PRO A 295 -20.85 -11.93 2.02
N ILE A 296 -19.97 -11.93 3.02
CA ILE A 296 -19.20 -13.11 3.44
C ILE A 296 -20.08 -14.30 3.90
N GLU A 297 -21.33 -14.03 4.26
CA GLU A 297 -22.32 -15.03 4.67
C GLU A 297 -22.63 -16.04 3.55
N TRP A 298 -22.54 -15.60 2.29
CA TRP A 298 -22.77 -16.41 1.11
C TRP A 298 -21.52 -17.15 0.61
N HIS A 299 -20.42 -17.09 1.37
CA HIS A 299 -19.19 -17.80 1.02
C HIS A 299 -19.32 -19.31 1.34
N PRO A 300 -19.03 -20.22 0.39
CA PRO A 300 -19.17 -21.67 0.61
C PRO A 300 -18.38 -22.20 1.82
N GLN A 301 -17.25 -21.57 2.13
CA GLN A 301 -16.37 -21.90 3.26
C GLN A 301 -16.18 -20.69 4.19
N LYS A 302 -17.27 -20.10 4.68
CA LYS A 302 -17.23 -18.84 5.47
C LYS A 302 -16.27 -18.87 6.65
N GLU A 303 -16.27 -19.96 7.44
CA GLU A 303 -15.44 -20.06 8.65
C GLU A 303 -13.95 -20.16 8.31
N GLN A 304 -13.62 -20.90 7.26
CA GLN A 304 -12.24 -21.03 6.80
C GLN A 304 -11.73 -19.70 6.23
N ALA A 305 -12.54 -19.01 5.43
CA ALA A 305 -12.20 -17.69 4.89
C ALA A 305 -11.98 -16.67 6.03
N LYS A 306 -12.86 -16.62 7.02
CA LYS A 306 -12.70 -15.75 8.19
C LYS A 306 -11.41 -16.06 8.95
N ARG A 307 -11.12 -17.33 9.25
CA ARG A 307 -9.88 -17.73 9.94
C ARG A 307 -8.62 -17.34 9.17
N GLN A 308 -8.62 -17.54 7.85
CA GLN A 308 -7.48 -17.14 7.00
C GLN A 308 -7.26 -15.63 7.00
N LEU A 309 -8.34 -14.85 6.88
CA LEU A 309 -8.28 -13.39 6.91
C LEU A 309 -7.79 -12.87 8.26
N ILE A 310 -8.30 -13.42 9.37
CA ILE A 310 -7.87 -13.05 10.73
C ILE A 310 -6.39 -13.41 10.94
N ALA A 311 -5.96 -14.61 10.55
CA ALA A 311 -4.56 -15.03 10.67
C ALA A 311 -3.63 -14.11 9.89
N ARG A 312 -4.00 -13.71 8.67
CA ARG A 312 -3.25 -12.71 7.90
C ARG A 312 -3.29 -11.34 8.55
N GLY A 313 -4.43 -10.91 9.10
CA GLY A 313 -4.56 -9.64 9.81
C GLY A 313 -3.63 -9.55 11.02
N ARG A 314 -3.43 -10.66 11.75
CA ARG A 314 -2.44 -10.75 12.82
C ARG A 314 -0.99 -10.64 12.32
N LEU A 315 -0.68 -11.24 11.17
CA LEU A 315 0.64 -11.05 10.55
C LEU A 315 0.84 -9.61 10.07
N TRP A 316 -0.20 -8.99 9.52
CA TRP A 316 -0.17 -7.60 9.08
C TRP A 316 0.07 -6.64 10.27
N GLU A 317 -0.59 -6.89 11.40
CA GLU A 317 -0.37 -6.19 12.67
C GLU A 317 1.07 -6.31 13.16
N GLN A 318 1.68 -7.50 13.08
CA GLN A 318 3.10 -7.70 13.44
C GLN A 318 4.07 -6.91 12.54
N TYR A 319 3.66 -6.61 11.31
CA TYR A 319 4.45 -5.82 10.37
C TYR A 319 4.20 -4.30 10.48
N ALA A 320 3.42 -3.86 11.47
CA ALA A 320 3.30 -2.46 11.83
C ALA A 320 4.66 -1.87 12.25
N GLY A 321 4.92 -0.64 11.85
CA GLY A 321 6.20 0.03 12.08
C GLY A 321 7.27 -0.33 11.05
N MET A 322 8.52 -0.43 11.49
CA MET A 322 9.67 -0.73 10.65
C MET A 322 10.06 -2.20 10.82
N ASN A 323 10.10 -2.97 9.74
CA ASN A 323 10.38 -4.40 9.78
C ASN A 323 11.25 -4.84 8.59
N LEU A 324 12.36 -5.53 8.86
CA LEU A 324 13.22 -6.11 7.82
C LEU A 324 12.82 -7.57 7.54
N ARG A 325 12.40 -7.86 6.30
CA ARG A 325 11.86 -9.17 5.90
C ARG A 325 12.44 -9.64 4.57
N HIS A 326 12.30 -10.94 4.31
CA HIS A 326 12.56 -11.53 3.01
C HIS A 326 11.25 -11.65 2.23
N TYR A 327 11.21 -11.14 1.00
CA TYR A 327 10.04 -11.20 0.14
C TYR A 327 10.30 -12.07 -1.09
N LYS A 328 9.35 -12.96 -1.37
CA LYS A 328 9.37 -13.80 -2.58
C LYS A 328 8.02 -13.84 -3.25
N GLY A 329 7.89 -13.13 -4.36
CA GLY A 329 6.67 -13.12 -5.16
C GLY A 329 6.49 -11.84 -5.98
N ILE A 330 5.24 -11.55 -6.34
CA ILE A 330 4.89 -10.39 -7.15
C ILE A 330 4.69 -9.19 -6.24
N ALA A 331 5.49 -8.14 -6.42
CA ALA A 331 5.31 -6.83 -5.80
C ALA A 331 4.65 -5.85 -6.77
N LEU A 332 3.94 -4.86 -6.25
CA LEU A 332 3.15 -3.91 -7.05
C LEU A 332 3.69 -2.49 -6.92
N GLU A 333 3.75 -1.77 -8.04
CA GLU A 333 4.10 -0.34 -8.10
C GLU A 333 2.90 0.43 -8.65
N TYR A 334 2.43 1.43 -7.91
CA TYR A 334 1.42 2.36 -8.39
C TYR A 334 2.07 3.46 -9.21
N THR A 335 1.71 3.54 -10.49
CA THR A 335 2.18 4.59 -11.41
C THR A 335 0.99 5.41 -11.92
N GLN A 336 1.26 6.59 -12.47
CA GLN A 336 0.24 7.44 -13.08
C GLN A 336 -0.54 6.73 -14.21
N CYS A 337 0.06 5.72 -14.84
CA CYS A 337 -0.51 4.97 -15.96
C CYS A 337 -1.08 3.59 -15.56
N GLY A 338 -1.19 3.29 -14.26
CA GLY A 338 -1.69 2.01 -13.77
C GLY A 338 -0.68 1.28 -12.88
N ILE A 339 -0.80 -0.04 -12.80
CA ILE A 339 -0.05 -0.86 -11.84
C ILE A 339 1.01 -1.67 -12.58
N ARG A 340 2.27 -1.51 -12.18
CA ARG A 340 3.37 -2.37 -12.66
C ARG A 340 3.61 -3.50 -11.67
N ARG A 341 3.95 -4.67 -12.19
CA ARG A 341 4.18 -5.90 -11.42
C ARG A 341 5.65 -6.29 -11.54
N TYR A 342 6.30 -6.55 -10.41
CA TYR A 342 7.69 -6.98 -10.34
C TYR A 342 7.74 -8.33 -9.65
N ASN A 343 8.30 -9.35 -10.31
CA ASN A 343 8.56 -10.63 -9.66
C ASN A 343 9.94 -10.57 -9.04
N MET A 344 10.01 -10.66 -7.71
CA MET A 344 11.27 -10.49 -6.99
C MET A 344 11.44 -11.51 -5.87
N ASP A 345 12.71 -11.78 -5.58
CA ASP A 345 13.19 -12.67 -4.52
C ASP A 345 14.35 -11.93 -3.83
N GLY A 346 14.10 -11.36 -2.66
CA GLY A 346 15.09 -10.49 -2.01
C GLY A 346 14.65 -9.88 -0.69
N ARG A 347 15.57 -9.15 -0.04
CA ARG A 347 15.33 -8.46 1.23
C ARG A 347 14.58 -7.15 1.00
N VAL A 348 13.60 -6.88 1.87
CA VAL A 348 12.76 -5.68 1.85
C VAL A 348 12.62 -5.11 3.25
N VAL A 349 12.56 -3.78 3.36
CA VAL A 349 12.16 -3.10 4.60
C VAL A 349 10.72 -2.66 4.44
N VAL A 350 9.84 -3.18 5.28
CA VAL A 350 8.46 -2.71 5.42
C VAL A 350 8.49 -1.50 6.35
N ASP A 351 8.10 -0.34 5.83
CA ASP A 351 8.12 0.92 6.58
C ASP A 351 7.20 1.93 5.90
N THR A 352 6.03 2.14 6.50
CA THR A 352 5.01 3.05 5.95
C THR A 352 5.30 4.51 6.31
N ALA A 353 5.90 4.78 7.47
CA ALA A 353 6.22 6.13 7.91
C ALA A 353 7.27 6.78 7.00
N THR A 354 8.38 6.07 6.73
CA THR A 354 9.41 6.56 5.81
C THR A 354 8.88 6.65 4.37
N PHE A 355 7.97 5.74 3.97
CA PHE A 355 7.31 5.84 2.67
C PHE A 355 6.53 7.16 2.53
N HIS A 356 5.74 7.56 3.53
CA HIS A 356 4.99 8.82 3.52
C HIS A 356 5.92 10.03 3.53
N ARG A 357 6.98 10.00 4.34
CA ARG A 357 7.98 11.09 4.41
C ARG A 357 8.63 11.35 3.05
N LEU A 358 9.05 10.29 2.36
CA LEU A 358 9.77 10.39 1.08
C LEU A 358 8.87 10.48 -0.15
N ASN A 359 7.61 10.05 -0.04
CA ASN A 359 6.65 10.04 -1.14
C ASN A 359 5.33 10.71 -0.70
N ALA A 360 5.42 11.96 -0.23
CA ALA A 360 4.29 12.72 0.33
C ALA A 360 3.04 12.76 -0.58
N ASN A 361 3.22 12.73 -1.90
CA ASN A 361 2.10 12.68 -2.86
C ASN A 361 1.25 11.40 -2.77
N PHE A 362 1.80 10.32 -2.20
CA PHE A 362 1.13 9.05 -1.99
C PHE A 362 0.79 8.79 -0.51
N ALA A 363 1.07 9.76 0.36
CA ALA A 363 0.70 9.69 1.77
C ALA A 363 -0.82 9.79 1.94
N PHE A 364 -1.34 9.15 2.98
CA PHE A 364 -2.74 9.18 3.36
C PHE A 364 -2.83 9.06 4.88
N SER A 365 -3.95 9.49 5.44
CA SER A 365 -4.28 9.29 6.84
C SER A 365 -5.35 8.22 7.02
N VAL A 366 -5.38 7.61 8.20
CA VAL A 366 -6.46 6.72 8.61
C VAL A 366 -7.48 7.44 9.49
N GLU A 367 -8.74 7.04 9.40
CA GLU A 367 -9.78 7.40 10.37
C GLU A 367 -9.56 6.55 11.64
N ALA A 368 -9.10 7.16 12.72
CA ALA A 368 -8.82 6.49 13.98
C ALA A 368 -10.06 5.75 14.53
N PHE A 369 -9.83 4.64 15.25
CA PHE A 369 -10.92 3.92 15.89
C PHE A 369 -11.55 4.79 17.00
N LYS A 370 -12.89 4.71 17.16
CA LYS A 370 -13.62 5.54 18.13
C LYS A 370 -13.13 5.38 19.58
N ALA A 371 -12.63 4.20 19.94
CA ALA A 371 -12.10 3.90 21.28
C ALA A 371 -10.74 4.55 21.58
N ASP A 372 -10.04 5.07 20.56
CA ASP A 372 -8.62 5.40 20.64
C ASP A 372 -8.33 6.92 20.74
N ASN A 373 -9.36 7.77 20.65
CA ASN A 373 -9.19 9.22 20.62
C ASN A 373 -8.55 9.79 21.92
N GLU A 374 -8.81 9.18 23.08
CA GLU A 374 -8.23 9.63 24.36
C GLU A 374 -6.78 9.16 24.55
N ASN A 375 -6.44 7.94 24.10
CA ASN A 375 -5.08 7.41 24.15
C ASN A 375 -4.17 8.08 23.11
N ARG A 376 -4.69 8.42 21.93
CA ARG A 376 -3.97 9.14 20.88
C ARG A 376 -3.46 10.51 21.33
N ALA A 377 -4.25 11.25 22.10
CA ALA A 377 -3.84 12.54 22.64
C ALA A 377 -2.74 12.41 23.70
N LYS A 378 -2.70 11.30 24.45
CA LYS A 378 -1.62 11.00 25.39
C LYS A 378 -0.35 10.54 24.68
N ARG A 379 -0.44 9.64 23.68
CA ARG A 379 0.70 9.19 22.88
C ARG A 379 1.41 10.35 22.17
N ARG A 380 0.66 11.27 21.55
CA ARG A 380 1.24 12.47 20.92
C ARG A 380 1.98 13.37 21.91
N ARG A 381 1.46 13.55 23.13
CA ARG A 381 2.13 14.35 24.17
C ARG A 381 3.41 13.68 24.68
N ILE A 382 3.41 12.36 24.81
CA ILE A 382 4.60 11.59 25.23
C ILE A 382 5.65 11.60 24.11
N GLN A 383 5.25 11.46 22.86
CA GLN A 383 6.17 11.50 21.71
C GLN A 383 6.85 12.87 21.54
N ASP A 384 6.13 13.97 21.84
CA ASP A 384 6.71 15.32 21.87
C ASP A 384 7.67 15.54 23.06
N GLU A 385 7.57 14.75 24.15
CA GLU A 385 8.46 14.80 25.33
C GLU A 385 9.68 13.86 25.20
N ASP A 386 9.52 12.69 24.56
CA ASP A 386 10.59 11.70 24.32
C ASP A 386 11.54 12.10 23.17
N ASP A 387 11.15 13.02 22.29
CA ASP A 387 12.06 13.57 21.26
C ASP A 387 13.24 14.36 21.87
N ASP A 388 13.13 14.82 23.13
CA ASP A 388 14.22 15.47 23.89
C ASP A 388 15.09 14.49 24.71
N GLU A 389 14.60 13.27 25.01
CA GLU A 389 15.34 12.22 25.74
C GLU A 389 15.27 10.87 25.00
N ASN A 390 15.94 10.76 23.85
CA ASN A 390 16.17 9.48 23.18
C ASN A 390 17.06 8.54 24.04
N VAL A 391 16.48 7.88 25.04
CA VAL A 391 17.09 6.70 25.68
C VAL A 391 16.97 5.54 24.68
N ALA A 392 17.96 5.45 23.80
CA ALA A 392 18.05 4.41 22.80
C ALA A 392 18.02 3.02 23.45
N THR A 393 16.90 2.31 23.32
CA THR A 393 16.89 0.86 23.51
C THR A 393 17.82 0.22 22.49
N LEU A 394 18.56 -0.79 22.95
CA LEU A 394 19.65 -1.50 22.30
C LEU A 394 19.17 -2.41 21.13
N ASP A 395 18.19 -1.97 20.35
CA ASP A 395 17.63 -2.79 19.27
C ASP A 395 18.56 -2.75 18.04
N LEU A 396 19.30 -3.86 17.91
CA LEU A 396 20.31 -4.13 16.88
C LEU A 396 19.71 -4.28 15.47
N VAL A 397 18.42 -4.64 15.39
CA VAL A 397 17.63 -4.81 14.17
C VAL A 397 16.77 -3.55 13.97
N PRO A 398 16.53 -3.10 12.72
CA PRO A 398 15.54 -2.06 12.45
C PRO A 398 14.10 -2.60 12.62
N GLU A 399 13.80 -3.14 13.80
CA GLU A 399 12.46 -3.44 14.26
C GLU A 399 12.07 -2.35 15.24
N LYS A 400 11.39 -1.29 14.76
CA LYS A 400 10.71 -0.34 15.64
C LYS A 400 9.27 -0.80 15.76
N THR A 401 8.99 -1.61 16.76
CA THR A 401 7.62 -2.00 17.10
C THR A 401 6.95 -0.79 17.74
N LEU A 402 5.89 -0.29 17.13
CA LEU A 402 5.09 0.77 17.74
C LEU A 402 4.21 0.14 18.83
N ASP A 403 4.13 0.79 19.99
CA ASP A 403 3.25 0.36 21.09
C ASP A 403 1.80 0.76 20.76
N LEU A 404 1.20 -0.03 19.85
CA LEU A 404 -0.15 0.11 19.35
C LEU A 404 -1.07 -0.85 20.09
N ASP A 405 -2.30 -0.41 20.35
CA ASP A 405 -3.30 -1.29 20.96
C ASP A 405 -3.62 -2.46 20.02
N PRO A 406 -3.62 -3.70 20.54
CA PRO A 406 -3.81 -4.87 19.71
C PRO A 406 -5.21 -4.85 19.08
N LEU A 407 -5.27 -5.16 17.79
CA LEU A 407 -6.49 -5.19 17.03
C LEU A 407 -7.41 -6.31 17.54
N THR A 408 -8.71 -6.00 17.58
CA THR A 408 -9.75 -7.02 17.78
C THR A 408 -9.82 -7.98 16.59
N GLU A 409 -10.39 -9.17 16.79
CA GLU A 409 -10.53 -10.14 15.68
C GLU A 409 -11.33 -9.57 14.50
N GLU A 410 -12.34 -8.74 14.77
CA GLU A 410 -13.13 -8.06 13.74
C GLU A 410 -12.29 -7.06 12.93
N GLN A 411 -11.39 -6.33 13.58
CA GLN A 411 -10.46 -5.43 12.90
C GLN A 411 -9.41 -6.21 12.10
N CYS A 412 -8.88 -7.32 12.64
CA CYS A 412 -7.97 -8.20 11.91
C CYS A 412 -8.61 -8.80 10.66
N LEU A 413 -9.90 -9.15 10.71
CA LEU A 413 -10.64 -9.63 9.54
C LEU A 413 -10.63 -8.61 8.39
N LEU A 414 -10.71 -7.32 8.74
CA LEU A 414 -10.78 -6.19 7.82
C LEU A 414 -9.40 -5.61 7.44
N ALA A 415 -8.31 -6.21 7.94
CA ALA A 415 -6.95 -5.73 7.70
C ALA A 415 -6.56 -5.77 6.21
N ASN A 416 -5.71 -4.83 5.83
CA ASN A 416 -5.15 -4.77 4.49
C ASN A 416 -4.35 -6.05 4.17
N SER A 417 -4.36 -6.46 2.91
CA SER A 417 -3.63 -7.65 2.44
C SER A 417 -2.18 -7.35 2.03
N MET A 418 -1.82 -6.07 2.01
CA MET A 418 -0.53 -5.56 1.54
C MET A 418 0.08 -4.60 2.55
N VAL A 419 1.40 -4.52 2.52
CA VAL A 419 2.21 -3.56 3.27
C VAL A 419 3.14 -2.83 2.33
N ARG A 420 3.53 -1.61 2.69
CA ARG A 420 4.46 -0.82 1.87
C ARG A 420 5.87 -0.98 2.37
N GLY A 421 6.79 -1.10 1.43
CA GLY A 421 8.19 -1.17 1.78
C GLY A 421 9.11 -0.83 0.63
N PHE A 422 10.40 -0.83 0.94
CA PHE A 422 11.47 -0.62 0.00
C PHE A 422 12.16 -1.94 -0.35
N SER A 423 12.33 -2.19 -1.65
CA SER A 423 13.13 -3.30 -2.17
C SER A 423 14.57 -2.86 -2.38
N PHE A 424 15.54 -3.51 -1.73
CA PHE A 424 16.96 -3.23 -1.97
C PHE A 424 17.47 -3.74 -3.32
N THR A 425 16.83 -4.77 -3.87
CA THR A 425 17.18 -5.35 -5.18
C THR A 425 16.76 -4.43 -6.32
N GLU A 426 15.50 -3.99 -6.30
CA GLU A 426 14.93 -3.12 -7.34
C GLU A 426 15.18 -1.63 -7.05
N LYS A 427 15.58 -1.29 -5.82
CA LYS A 427 15.82 0.07 -5.31
C LYS A 427 14.58 0.97 -5.44
N LYS A 428 13.41 0.40 -5.15
CA LYS A 428 12.10 1.04 -5.32
C LYS A 428 11.17 0.77 -4.15
N TRP A 429 10.26 1.71 -3.95
CA TRP A 429 9.10 1.57 -3.07
C TRP A 429 8.01 0.77 -3.77
N LEU A 430 7.55 -0.30 -3.14
CA LEU A 430 6.57 -1.24 -3.69
C LEU A 430 5.57 -1.67 -2.60
N ASP A 431 4.41 -2.14 -3.03
CA ASP A 431 3.44 -2.81 -2.19
C ASP A 431 3.67 -4.33 -2.23
N PHE A 432 3.82 -4.93 -1.06
CA PHE A 432 4.13 -6.34 -0.85
C PHE A 432 2.95 -7.08 -0.22
N PHE A 433 2.68 -8.30 -0.66
CA PHE A 433 1.67 -9.14 -0.03
C PHE A 433 2.17 -9.70 1.30
N VAL A 434 1.36 -9.57 2.35
CA VAL A 434 1.69 -10.03 3.72
C VAL A 434 2.05 -11.51 3.75
N ASP A 435 1.30 -12.33 2.99
CA ASP A 435 1.46 -13.80 2.95
C ASP A 435 2.77 -14.26 2.30
N ARG A 436 3.50 -13.36 1.65
CA ARG A 436 4.76 -13.64 0.94
C ARG A 436 6.00 -13.10 1.66
N LEU A 437 5.80 -12.45 2.82
CA LEU A 437 6.87 -12.00 3.70
C LEU A 437 7.27 -13.13 4.63
N ALA A 438 8.57 -13.34 4.74
CA ALA A 438 9.17 -14.33 5.61
C ALA A 438 10.26 -13.67 6.48
N PRO A 439 10.56 -14.22 7.67
CA PRO A 439 11.74 -13.83 8.42
C PRO A 439 13.01 -14.10 7.61
N ILE A 440 14.06 -13.31 7.85
CA ILE A 440 15.35 -13.50 7.19
C ILE A 440 16.12 -14.61 7.89
N ASN A 441 16.63 -15.55 7.10
CA ASN A 441 17.56 -16.57 7.57
C ASN A 441 18.98 -16.01 7.54
N TRP A 442 19.42 -15.46 8.67
CA TRP A 442 20.76 -14.91 8.81
C TRP A 442 21.82 -16.03 8.90
N ASN A 443 22.98 -15.84 8.26
CA ASN A 443 24.13 -16.73 8.37
C ASN A 443 25.18 -16.17 9.35
N PRO A 444 25.20 -16.61 10.62
CA PRO A 444 26.15 -16.11 11.61
C PRO A 444 27.60 -16.53 11.31
N ASN A 445 27.82 -17.61 10.56
CA ASN A 445 29.15 -18.16 10.25
C ASN A 445 29.75 -17.56 8.96
N CYS A 446 29.17 -16.48 8.42
CA CYS A 446 29.61 -15.83 7.19
C CYS A 446 31.08 -15.36 7.24
N PHE A 447 31.57 -14.94 8.40
CA PHE A 447 32.95 -14.50 8.58
C PHE A 447 34.01 -15.61 8.45
N ASP A 448 33.62 -16.88 8.67
CA ASP A 448 34.53 -18.02 8.54
C ASP A 448 34.76 -18.36 7.07
N GLU A 449 33.74 -18.15 6.23
CA GLU A 449 33.83 -18.35 4.78
C GLU A 449 34.66 -17.26 4.08
N LEU A 450 34.70 -16.05 4.65
CA LEU A 450 35.45 -14.93 4.11
C LEU A 450 36.97 -15.15 4.29
N VAL A 451 37.73 -15.22 3.20
CA VAL A 451 39.18 -15.42 3.28
C VAL A 451 39.90 -14.07 3.39
N LEU A 452 40.05 -13.62 4.64
CA LEU A 452 40.79 -12.41 5.02
C LEU A 452 41.79 -12.72 6.16
N PRO A 453 42.90 -11.97 6.29
CA PRO A 453 43.77 -12.05 7.45
C PRO A 453 42.99 -11.84 8.76
N SER A 454 43.28 -12.63 9.80
CA SER A 454 42.57 -12.57 11.08
C SER A 454 42.55 -11.17 11.68
N ALA A 455 43.70 -10.49 11.69
CA ALA A 455 43.82 -9.12 12.21
C ALA A 455 42.88 -8.12 11.50
N GLN A 456 42.67 -8.27 10.18
CA GLN A 456 41.74 -7.40 9.43
C GLN A 456 40.28 -7.74 9.76
N LYS A 457 39.95 -9.03 9.90
CA LYS A 457 38.62 -9.47 10.33
C LYS A 457 38.27 -8.92 11.71
N ASP A 458 39.21 -9.05 12.65
CA ASP A 458 39.04 -8.60 14.03
C ASP A 458 38.87 -7.08 14.10
N LEU A 459 39.63 -6.32 13.31
CA LEU A 459 39.48 -4.87 13.19
C LEU A 459 38.08 -4.48 12.69
N VAL A 460 37.61 -5.10 11.59
CA VAL A 460 36.28 -4.79 11.04
C VAL A 460 35.18 -5.15 12.04
N LYS A 461 35.26 -6.33 12.67
CA LYS A 461 34.30 -6.74 13.70
C LYS A 461 34.27 -5.77 14.87
N ALA A 462 35.44 -5.39 15.39
CA ALA A 462 35.56 -4.47 16.52
C ALA A 462 34.96 -3.09 16.20
N LEU A 463 35.27 -2.52 15.02
CA LEU A 463 34.78 -1.21 14.63
C LEU A 463 33.27 -1.20 14.42
N VAL A 464 32.74 -2.24 13.76
CA VAL A 464 31.30 -2.37 13.53
C VAL A 464 30.56 -2.57 14.84
N ALA A 465 31.02 -3.46 15.72
CA ALA A 465 30.41 -3.67 17.04
C ALA A 465 30.44 -2.39 17.89
N THR A 466 31.60 -1.72 17.96
CA THR A 466 31.76 -0.49 18.74
C THR A 466 30.86 0.63 18.21
N HIS A 467 30.77 0.82 16.89
CA HIS A 467 29.90 1.85 16.31
C HIS A 467 28.41 1.53 16.45
N ILE A 468 28.05 0.24 16.58
CA ILE A 468 26.69 -0.17 16.90
C ILE A 468 26.35 0.13 18.37
N GLU A 469 27.30 -0.09 19.29
CA GLU A 469 27.15 0.14 20.73
C GLU A 469 27.26 1.62 21.13
N GLN A 470 28.15 2.38 20.49
CA GLN A 470 28.46 3.77 20.82
C GLN A 470 27.69 4.74 19.92
N ARG A 471 26.44 5.04 20.31
CA ARG A 471 25.72 6.22 19.76
C ARG A 471 25.86 7.49 20.62
N VAL A 472 26.46 7.40 21.81
CA VAL A 472 26.40 8.48 22.82
C VAL A 472 27.76 9.07 23.19
N ALA A 473 28.89 8.54 22.72
CA ALA A 473 30.19 8.99 23.23
C ALA A 473 31.22 9.20 22.12
N PHE A 474 31.17 10.36 21.47
CA PHE A 474 32.27 11.14 20.87
C PHE A 474 31.65 12.10 19.85
N ASP A 475 31.10 13.22 20.32
CA ASP A 475 30.78 14.34 19.42
C ASP A 475 32.08 15.12 19.18
N ASP A 476 32.38 15.43 17.92
CA ASP A 476 33.41 16.39 17.58
C ASP A 476 33.00 17.78 18.11
N ILE A 477 33.88 18.79 18.04
CA ILE A 477 33.64 20.17 18.53
C ILE A 477 32.34 20.77 17.95
N VAL A 478 31.85 20.23 16.83
CA VAL A 478 30.58 20.59 16.18
C VAL A 478 29.63 19.37 16.21
N ALA A 479 28.44 19.56 16.79
CA ALA A 479 27.41 18.53 16.87
C ALA A 479 27.08 17.93 15.48
N GLY A 480 27.15 16.59 15.37
CA GLY A 480 26.76 15.84 14.17
C GLY A 480 27.85 15.67 13.11
N LYS A 481 29.11 16.08 13.39
CA LYS A 481 30.25 15.81 12.51
C LYS A 481 31.04 14.58 12.97
N GLY A 482 31.48 13.77 12.00
CA GLY A 482 32.45 12.68 12.24
C GLY A 482 31.89 11.45 12.97
N LYS A 483 30.57 11.32 13.10
CA LYS A 483 29.94 10.18 13.80
C LYS A 483 29.92 8.89 12.97
N GLY A 484 29.97 8.96 11.65
CA GLY A 484 29.86 7.79 10.77
C GLY A 484 31.14 6.97 10.65
N LEU A 485 30.98 5.66 10.44
CA LEU A 485 32.09 4.73 10.20
C LEU A 485 32.28 4.52 8.69
N ILE A 486 33.39 5.05 8.15
CA ILE A 486 33.72 4.96 6.72
C ILE A 486 34.88 3.99 6.50
N LEU A 487 34.63 2.89 5.80
CA LEU A 487 35.62 1.91 5.38
C LEU A 487 35.82 1.94 3.86
N VAL A 488 37.07 1.92 3.42
CA VAL A 488 37.41 1.79 2.01
C VAL A 488 38.05 0.43 1.76
N LEU A 489 37.46 -0.32 0.84
CA LEU A 489 37.95 -1.61 0.38
C LEU A 489 38.60 -1.41 -0.99
N HIS A 490 39.92 -1.55 -1.07
CA HIS A 490 40.65 -1.32 -2.32
C HIS A 490 41.56 -2.50 -2.69
N GLY A 491 41.71 -2.77 -3.99
CA GLY A 491 42.56 -3.86 -4.48
C GLY A 491 42.12 -4.40 -5.82
N THR A 492 42.74 -5.49 -6.27
CA THR A 492 42.42 -6.12 -7.56
C THR A 492 40.97 -6.63 -7.61
N PRO A 493 40.33 -6.67 -8.79
CA PRO A 493 38.97 -7.19 -8.94
C PRO A 493 38.88 -8.67 -8.54
N GLY A 494 37.73 -9.10 -8.02
CA GLY A 494 37.49 -10.52 -7.70
C GLY A 494 38.11 -11.04 -6.39
N THR A 495 38.62 -10.15 -5.52
CA THR A 495 39.26 -10.49 -4.23
C THR A 495 38.31 -10.51 -3.02
N GLY A 496 37.00 -10.31 -3.22
CA GLY A 496 36.00 -10.39 -2.13
C GLY A 496 35.71 -9.06 -1.40
N LYS A 497 35.98 -7.91 -2.04
CA LYS A 497 35.67 -6.58 -1.50
C LYS A 497 34.17 -6.44 -1.16
N THR A 498 33.29 -6.56 -2.17
CA THR A 498 31.83 -6.51 -2.00
C THR A 498 31.34 -7.55 -0.98
N LEU A 499 31.89 -8.77 -1.03
CA LEU A 499 31.56 -9.87 -0.11
C LEU A 499 31.84 -9.52 1.36
N THR A 500 32.82 -8.66 1.63
CA THR A 500 33.13 -8.23 3.00
C THR A 500 32.02 -7.36 3.57
N ALA A 501 31.48 -6.42 2.79
CA ALA A 501 30.34 -5.62 3.22
C ALA A 501 29.08 -6.48 3.42
N GLU A 502 28.84 -7.45 2.52
CA GLU A 502 27.76 -8.44 2.67
C GLU A 502 27.89 -9.25 3.97
N THR A 503 29.10 -9.72 4.27
CA THR A 503 29.41 -10.48 5.49
C THR A 503 29.17 -9.65 6.74
N VAL A 504 29.54 -8.37 6.72
CA VAL A 504 29.32 -7.46 7.86
C VAL A 504 27.83 -7.21 8.08
N ALA A 505 27.06 -6.98 7.01
CA ALA A 505 25.60 -6.82 7.11
C ALA A 505 24.92 -8.08 7.67
N GLU A 506 25.39 -9.25 7.24
CA GLU A 506 24.89 -10.54 7.71
C GLU A 506 25.16 -10.78 9.18
N TYR A 507 26.38 -10.50 9.62
CA TYR A 507 26.81 -10.63 11.00
C TYR A 507 26.09 -9.65 11.94
N SER A 508 25.90 -8.41 11.49
CA SER A 508 25.22 -7.36 12.26
C SER A 508 23.70 -7.40 12.15
N GLN A 509 23.13 -8.35 11.39
CA GLN A 509 21.70 -8.49 11.15
C GLN A 509 21.03 -7.22 10.62
N ARG A 510 21.71 -6.52 9.71
CA ARG A 510 21.28 -5.23 9.17
C ARG A 510 21.00 -5.30 7.66
N PRO A 511 20.14 -4.40 7.14
CA PRO A 511 19.96 -4.29 5.72
C PRO A 511 21.25 -3.82 5.05
N LEU A 512 21.59 -4.41 3.90
CA LEU A 512 22.67 -3.92 3.04
C LEU A 512 22.03 -3.14 1.89
N TYR A 513 22.30 -1.84 1.84
CA TYR A 513 21.93 -1.01 0.70
C TYR A 513 23.11 -0.90 -0.25
N MET A 514 23.07 -1.65 -1.36
CA MET A 514 24.09 -1.58 -2.40
C MET A 514 23.71 -0.56 -3.47
N VAL A 515 24.63 0.36 -3.74
CA VAL A 515 24.50 1.45 -4.72
C VAL A 515 25.72 1.39 -5.65
N SER A 516 25.50 1.46 -6.95
CA SER A 516 26.56 1.54 -7.96
C SER A 516 26.68 2.97 -8.48
N SER A 517 27.78 3.25 -9.18
CA SER A 517 27.98 4.52 -9.88
C SER A 517 26.86 4.85 -10.88
N GLY A 518 26.22 3.84 -11.47
CA GLY A 518 25.09 4.01 -12.39
C GLY A 518 23.80 4.52 -11.71
N ASP A 519 23.55 4.15 -10.44
CA ASP A 519 22.36 4.60 -9.73
C ASP A 519 22.44 6.08 -9.33
N LEU A 520 23.65 6.51 -8.97
CA LEU A 520 23.96 7.85 -8.51
C LEU A 520 23.87 8.89 -9.63
N GLY A 521 24.15 8.48 -10.88
CA GLY A 521 24.13 9.37 -12.04
C GLY A 521 25.43 10.17 -12.21
N THR A 522 25.51 10.92 -13.29
CA THR A 522 26.70 11.70 -13.69
C THR A 522 26.52 13.20 -13.58
N ASP A 523 25.31 13.67 -13.27
CA ASP A 523 24.99 15.08 -13.09
C ASP A 523 25.05 15.48 -11.61
N SER A 524 25.57 16.66 -11.32
CA SER A 524 25.83 17.09 -9.94
C SER A 524 24.57 17.38 -9.14
N ALA A 525 23.55 17.96 -9.75
CA ALA A 525 22.29 18.27 -9.08
C ALA A 525 21.51 17.00 -8.69
N GLY A 526 21.34 16.07 -9.64
CA GLY A 526 20.68 14.79 -9.42
C GLY A 526 21.49 13.86 -8.51
N LEU A 527 22.83 13.90 -8.57
CA LEU A 527 23.68 13.18 -7.61
C LEU A 527 23.38 13.63 -6.18
N ASP A 528 23.34 14.94 -5.91
CA ASP A 528 23.14 15.47 -4.57
C ASP A 528 21.78 15.05 -4.00
N GLU A 529 20.71 15.18 -4.79
CA GLU A 529 19.36 14.76 -4.39
C GLU A 529 19.28 13.25 -4.11
N ARG A 530 19.80 12.43 -5.02
CA ARG A 530 19.76 10.96 -4.88
C ARG A 530 20.61 10.47 -3.73
N LEU A 531 21.84 10.98 -3.60
CA LEU A 531 22.75 10.57 -2.55
C LEU A 531 22.23 10.97 -1.17
N THR A 532 21.69 12.20 -1.04
CA THR A 532 21.04 12.66 0.20
C THR A 532 19.87 11.74 0.57
N ARG A 533 19.01 11.39 -0.40
CA ARG A 533 17.89 10.47 -0.16
C ARG A 533 18.36 9.07 0.23
N ILE A 534 19.39 8.54 -0.42
CA ILE A 534 19.96 7.22 -0.12
C ILE A 534 20.52 7.18 1.30
N LEU A 535 21.24 8.21 1.71
CA LEU A 535 21.85 8.29 3.04
C LEU A 535 20.82 8.48 4.14
N ASP A 536 19.78 9.28 3.88
CA ASP A 536 18.63 9.42 4.78
C ASP A 536 17.92 8.07 5.00
N MET A 537 17.65 7.33 3.92
CA MET A 537 17.08 5.98 4.01
C MET A 537 18.00 5.01 4.75
N ALA A 538 19.31 5.04 4.45
CA ALA A 538 20.28 4.18 5.10
C ALA A 538 20.40 4.48 6.61
N SER A 539 20.38 5.76 6.99
CA SER A 539 20.39 6.19 8.40
C SER A 539 19.12 5.76 9.13
N THR A 540 17.95 6.00 8.52
CA THR A 540 16.64 5.67 9.08
C THR A 540 16.50 4.18 9.38
N TRP A 541 16.91 3.32 8.44
CA TRP A 541 16.84 1.86 8.60
C TRP A 541 18.06 1.25 9.29
N LYS A 542 18.98 2.08 9.80
CA LYS A 542 20.28 1.66 10.35
C LYS A 542 21.04 0.71 9.40
N ALA A 543 20.84 0.90 8.10
CA ALA A 543 21.39 0.04 7.05
C ALA A 543 22.89 0.27 6.87
N ILE A 544 23.59 -0.78 6.44
CA ILE A 544 24.95 -0.65 5.94
C ILE A 544 24.86 -0.20 4.49
N LEU A 545 25.45 0.96 4.20
CA LEU A 545 25.53 1.47 2.84
C LEU A 545 26.80 0.97 2.17
N LEU A 546 26.68 0.41 0.97
CA LEU A 546 27.79 0.00 0.12
C LEU A 546 27.72 0.79 -1.18
N ILE A 547 28.74 1.59 -1.46
CA ILE A 547 28.92 2.21 -2.78
C ILE A 547 29.98 1.42 -3.53
N ASP A 548 29.52 0.62 -4.48
CA ASP A 548 30.36 -0.26 -5.29
C ASP A 548 30.93 0.50 -6.50
N GLU A 549 32.21 0.26 -6.81
CA GLU A 549 32.95 0.90 -7.90
C GLU A 549 32.93 2.44 -7.81
N ALA A 550 33.23 2.96 -6.61
CA ALA A 550 33.22 4.39 -6.32
C ALA A 550 34.39 5.17 -6.96
N ASP A 551 35.12 4.57 -7.92
CA ASP A 551 36.34 5.12 -8.52
C ASP A 551 36.12 6.55 -9.04
N VAL A 552 35.01 6.81 -9.74
CA VAL A 552 34.67 8.12 -10.34
C VAL A 552 34.50 9.22 -9.27
N PHE A 553 34.00 8.87 -8.09
CA PHE A 553 33.72 9.84 -7.02
C PHE A 553 34.90 10.06 -6.08
N LEU A 554 35.87 9.13 -6.08
CA LEU A 554 37.05 9.17 -5.23
C LEU A 554 38.28 9.75 -5.94
N GLU A 555 38.20 9.93 -7.26
CA GLU A 555 39.34 10.33 -8.07
C GLU A 555 39.75 11.80 -7.87
N ARG A 556 41.05 12.09 -7.97
CA ARG A 556 41.64 13.44 -7.77
C ARG A 556 40.95 14.50 -8.60
N ARG A 557 40.70 15.66 -8.01
CA ARG A 557 40.22 16.83 -8.75
C ARG A 557 41.24 17.26 -9.81
N SER A 558 40.76 17.65 -10.99
CA SER A 558 41.60 18.10 -12.11
C SER A 558 41.20 19.50 -12.56
N LEU A 559 42.15 20.32 -13.03
CA LEU A 559 41.85 21.70 -13.45
C LEU A 559 40.93 21.79 -14.68
N HIS A 560 40.83 20.72 -15.46
CA HIS A 560 40.11 20.71 -16.73
C HIS A 560 38.76 19.99 -16.68
N ASP A 561 38.39 19.39 -15.54
CA ASP A 561 37.14 18.65 -15.36
C ASP A 561 36.27 19.24 -14.25
N MET A 562 35.57 20.33 -14.58
CA MET A 562 34.66 21.00 -13.65
C MET A 562 33.50 20.10 -13.21
N GLN A 563 33.01 19.22 -14.10
CA GLN A 563 31.88 18.33 -13.78
C GLN A 563 32.29 17.32 -12.72
N ARG A 564 33.40 16.60 -12.91
CA ARG A 564 33.88 15.65 -11.92
C ARG A 564 34.29 16.30 -10.61
N ASN A 565 34.92 17.47 -10.67
CA ASN A 565 35.26 18.22 -9.44
C ASN A 565 34.02 18.55 -8.62
N SER A 566 32.90 18.86 -9.28
CA SER A 566 31.63 19.09 -8.58
C SER A 566 31.11 17.81 -7.91
N LEU A 567 31.18 16.65 -8.59
CA LEU A 567 30.77 15.36 -8.02
C LEU A 567 31.62 14.99 -6.79
N VAL A 568 32.95 15.08 -6.90
CA VAL A 568 33.88 14.81 -5.80
C VAL A 568 33.62 15.74 -4.60
N SER A 569 33.32 17.02 -4.88
CA SER A 569 33.04 18.01 -3.82
C SER A 569 31.71 17.72 -3.09
N ILE A 570 30.66 17.34 -3.83
CA ILE A 570 29.38 16.93 -3.24
C ILE A 570 29.59 15.68 -2.39
N PHE A 571 30.30 14.69 -2.91
CA PHE A 571 30.58 13.44 -2.21
C PHE A 571 31.33 13.71 -0.89
N LEU A 572 32.41 14.52 -0.90
CA LEU A 572 33.15 14.90 0.31
C LEU A 572 32.29 15.59 1.36
N ARG A 573 31.42 16.53 0.93
CA ARG A 573 30.50 17.23 1.84
C ARG A 573 29.55 16.25 2.50
N VAL A 574 28.94 15.37 1.72
CA VAL A 574 27.90 14.47 2.18
C VAL A 574 28.46 13.37 3.11
N LEU A 575 29.68 12.88 2.83
CA LEU A 575 30.37 11.93 3.72
C LEU A 575 30.72 12.52 5.10
N GLU A 576 30.90 13.83 5.21
CA GLU A 576 31.28 14.50 6.46
C GLU A 576 30.16 14.47 7.52
N TYR A 577 28.91 14.45 7.05
CA TYR A 577 27.71 14.49 7.90
C TYR A 577 26.96 13.15 7.95
N TYR A 578 27.50 12.09 7.35
CA TYR A 578 26.86 10.78 7.42
C TYR A 578 27.11 10.13 8.78
N GLU A 579 26.04 9.69 9.44
CA GLU A 579 26.07 9.15 10.80
C GLU A 579 25.90 7.61 10.85
N GLY A 580 26.18 6.91 9.74
CA GLY A 580 26.02 5.46 9.62
C GLY A 580 27.30 4.72 9.22
N ILE A 581 27.15 3.43 8.89
CA ILE A 581 28.23 2.58 8.38
C ILE A 581 28.24 2.64 6.86
N LEU A 582 29.38 3.06 6.29
CA LEU A 582 29.59 3.17 4.85
C LEU A 582 30.81 2.34 4.41
N PHE A 583 30.58 1.48 3.43
CA PHE A 583 31.63 0.80 2.69
C PHE A 583 31.76 1.40 1.29
N LEU A 584 32.99 1.69 0.89
CA LEU A 584 33.33 2.12 -0.46
C LEU A 584 34.24 1.09 -1.09
N THR A 585 33.93 0.60 -2.28
CA THR A 585 34.87 -0.24 -3.03
C THR A 585 35.55 0.56 -4.14
N SER A 586 36.83 0.28 -4.35
CA SER A 586 37.60 0.90 -5.43
C SER A 586 38.63 -0.06 -5.99
N ASN A 587 38.90 0.04 -7.29
CA ASN A 587 39.99 -0.66 -7.94
C ASN A 587 41.22 0.26 -8.12
N ARG A 588 41.05 1.59 -7.98
CA ARG A 588 42.06 2.62 -8.33
C ARG A 588 42.48 3.48 -7.15
N VAL A 589 43.14 2.89 -6.15
CA VAL A 589 43.56 3.63 -4.95
C VAL A 589 44.60 4.73 -5.23
N ALA A 590 45.40 4.59 -6.29
CA ALA A 590 46.47 5.53 -6.62
C ALA A 590 45.97 6.91 -7.05
N THR A 591 44.74 6.97 -7.58
CA THR A 591 44.15 8.19 -8.13
C THR A 591 43.27 8.92 -7.11
N PHE A 592 43.33 8.56 -5.83
CA PHE A 592 42.47 9.14 -4.79
C PHE A 592 42.77 10.61 -4.51
N ASP A 593 41.71 11.41 -4.34
CA ASP A 593 41.83 12.77 -3.81
C ASP A 593 42.31 12.73 -2.36
N ASP A 594 43.31 13.56 -2.05
CA ASP A 594 43.92 13.57 -0.73
C ASP A 594 42.92 14.00 0.38
N ALA A 595 41.85 14.70 0.01
CA ALA A 595 40.80 15.10 0.95
C ALA A 595 39.98 13.93 1.53
N PHE A 596 40.01 12.73 0.91
CA PHE A 596 39.37 11.54 1.46
C PHE A 596 40.19 10.91 2.59
N LYS A 597 41.52 11.08 2.61
CA LYS A 597 42.39 10.45 3.61
C LYS A 597 42.04 10.85 5.04
N SER A 598 41.54 12.07 5.24
CA SER A 598 41.11 12.56 6.56
C SER A 598 39.71 12.12 6.96
N ARG A 599 38.93 11.52 6.06
CA ARG A 599 37.53 11.06 6.29
C ARG A 599 37.40 9.54 6.34
N ILE A 600 38.40 8.82 5.86
CA ILE A 600 38.44 7.34 5.86
C ILE A 600 39.00 6.87 7.20
N HIS A 601 38.23 6.04 7.91
CA HIS A 601 38.65 5.47 9.19
C HIS A 601 39.58 4.29 8.98
N VAL A 602 39.22 3.40 8.05
CA VAL A 602 40.02 2.21 7.73
C VAL A 602 40.11 1.99 6.22
N PRO A 603 41.32 2.11 5.65
CA PRO A 603 41.61 1.57 4.33
C PRO A 603 42.01 0.09 4.42
N LEU A 604 41.19 -0.81 3.89
CA LEU A 604 41.49 -2.24 3.77
C LEU A 604 42.02 -2.56 2.38
N LYS A 605 43.29 -2.96 2.34
CA LYS A 605 43.97 -3.41 1.12
C LYS A 605 43.74 -4.91 0.88
N TYR A 606 43.17 -5.22 -0.28
CA TYR A 606 43.04 -6.56 -0.82
C TYR A 606 44.18 -6.82 -1.80
N ALA A 607 45.12 -7.64 -1.36
CA ALA A 607 46.19 -8.15 -2.22
C ALA A 607 45.68 -9.32 -3.07
N GLU A 608 46.51 -9.73 -4.04
CA GLU A 608 46.28 -10.96 -4.79
C GLU A 608 46.22 -12.17 -3.85
N LEU A 609 45.37 -13.13 -4.19
CA LEU A 609 45.14 -14.30 -3.37
C LEU A 609 46.37 -15.21 -3.40
N THR A 610 46.94 -15.51 -2.23
CA THR A 610 48.02 -16.50 -2.10
C THR A 610 47.50 -17.93 -2.35
N ALA A 611 48.38 -18.86 -2.73
CA ALA A 611 47.99 -20.26 -2.96
C ALA A 611 47.23 -20.89 -1.75
N PRO A 612 47.66 -20.70 -0.48
CA PRO A 612 46.89 -21.17 0.67
C PRO A 612 45.49 -20.55 0.79
N SER A 613 45.35 -19.27 0.43
CA SER A 613 44.05 -18.59 0.42
C SER A 613 43.15 -19.14 -0.69
N ARG A 614 43.68 -19.40 -1.89
CA ARG A 614 42.94 -20.03 -2.99
C ARG A 614 42.50 -21.45 -2.62
N GLN A 615 43.35 -22.23 -1.97
CA GLN A 615 43.02 -23.58 -1.48
C GLN A 615 41.82 -23.53 -0.51
N ARG A 616 41.80 -22.57 0.42
CA ARG A 616 40.64 -22.37 1.32
C ARG A 616 39.38 -21.98 0.56
N ILE A 617 39.49 -21.10 -0.44
CA ILE A 617 38.35 -20.70 -1.28
C ILE A 617 37.78 -21.91 -2.04
N TRP A 618 38.65 -22.74 -2.61
CA TRP A 618 38.25 -23.99 -3.25
C TRP A 618 37.52 -24.93 -2.29
N LYS A 619 38.06 -25.14 -1.08
CA LYS A 619 37.41 -25.94 -0.04
C LYS A 619 36.04 -25.38 0.34
N ASN A 620 35.93 -24.06 0.50
CA ASN A 620 34.66 -23.42 0.85
C ASN A 620 33.60 -23.57 -0.25
N PHE A 621 33.97 -23.45 -1.53
CA PHE A 621 33.02 -23.62 -2.64
C PHE A 621 32.64 -25.07 -2.89
N LEU A 622 33.62 -25.98 -2.83
CA LEU A 622 33.41 -27.40 -3.09
C LEU A 622 32.77 -28.11 -1.90
N GLY A 623 33.04 -27.69 -0.66
CA GLY A 623 32.39 -28.19 0.55
C GLY A 623 30.92 -27.80 0.67
N LYS A 624 30.46 -26.79 -0.08
CA LYS A 624 29.03 -26.47 -0.23
C LYS A 624 28.31 -27.42 -1.18
N LEU A 625 29.04 -28.24 -1.94
CA LEU A 625 28.50 -29.33 -2.74
C LEU A 625 28.40 -30.57 -1.83
N GLY A 626 27.36 -31.39 -2.00
CA GLY A 626 27.20 -32.60 -1.19
C GLY A 626 28.40 -33.52 -1.35
N ALA A 627 28.76 -34.25 -0.28
CA ALA A 627 29.93 -35.14 -0.27
C ALA A 627 29.91 -36.20 -1.40
N ASP A 628 28.71 -36.61 -1.84
CA ASP A 628 28.53 -37.57 -2.94
C ASP A 628 28.69 -36.94 -4.35
N GLU A 629 28.71 -35.61 -4.47
CA GLU A 629 28.87 -34.90 -5.74
C GLU A 629 30.35 -34.64 -6.09
N VAL A 630 31.29 -34.83 -5.15
CA VAL A 630 32.69 -34.40 -5.29
C VAL A 630 33.67 -35.50 -4.88
N LEU A 631 34.55 -35.91 -5.81
CA LEU A 631 35.63 -36.88 -5.54
C LEU A 631 36.99 -36.16 -5.50
N MET A 632 37.31 -35.49 -4.38
CA MET A 632 38.59 -34.78 -4.20
C MET A 632 39.12 -34.89 -2.76
N GLY A 633 40.44 -34.97 -2.63
CA GLY A 633 41.19 -34.90 -1.36
C GLY A 633 42.10 -33.66 -1.30
N GLU A 634 42.89 -33.57 -0.23
CA GLU A 634 43.88 -32.50 -0.02
C GLU A 634 44.85 -32.25 -1.20
N PRO A 635 45.44 -33.26 -1.86
CA PRO A 635 46.40 -33.02 -2.95
C PRO A 635 45.73 -32.44 -4.20
N GLU A 636 44.47 -32.77 -4.46
CA GLU A 636 43.70 -32.18 -5.57
C GLU A 636 43.43 -30.69 -5.32
N TYR A 637 43.15 -30.29 -4.08
CA TYR A 637 42.98 -28.88 -3.73
C TYR A 637 44.28 -28.07 -3.88
N GLU A 638 45.43 -28.65 -3.53
CA GLU A 638 46.73 -28.00 -3.73
C GLU A 638 47.01 -27.77 -5.22
N ARG A 639 46.69 -28.75 -6.06
CA ARG A 639 46.86 -28.65 -7.51
C ARG A 639 45.95 -27.58 -8.13
N LEU A 640 44.69 -27.49 -7.70
CA LEU A 640 43.77 -26.42 -8.10
C LEU A 640 44.21 -25.03 -7.61
N ALA A 641 44.85 -24.96 -6.44
CA ALA A 641 45.35 -23.72 -5.87
C ALA A 641 46.60 -23.18 -6.59
N ALA A 642 47.29 -24.00 -7.39
CA ALA A 642 48.42 -23.58 -8.20
C ALA A 642 48.02 -22.61 -9.32
N ALA A 643 46.78 -22.69 -9.81
CA ALA A 643 46.26 -21.74 -10.79
C ALA A 643 46.11 -20.33 -10.19
N GLU A 644 46.65 -19.31 -10.86
CA GLU A 644 46.61 -17.90 -10.44
C GLU A 644 45.29 -17.23 -10.78
N ILE A 645 44.20 -17.77 -10.24
CA ILE A 645 42.84 -17.28 -10.48
C ILE A 645 42.26 -16.61 -9.22
N ASN A 646 41.43 -15.58 -9.43
CA ASN A 646 40.71 -14.85 -8.40
C ASN A 646 39.45 -15.61 -7.92
N GLY A 647 38.85 -15.15 -6.82
CA GLY A 647 37.69 -15.82 -6.21
C GLY A 647 36.46 -15.87 -7.11
N ARG A 648 36.26 -14.86 -7.98
CA ARG A 648 35.16 -14.82 -8.95
C ARG A 648 35.36 -15.88 -10.05
N GLN A 649 36.58 -16.01 -10.57
CA GLN A 649 36.95 -17.05 -11.53
C GLN A 649 36.77 -18.43 -10.92
N ILE A 650 37.26 -18.69 -9.70
CA ILE A 650 37.07 -19.97 -9.00
C ILE A 650 35.57 -20.34 -8.92
N LYS A 651 34.71 -19.41 -8.50
CA LYS A 651 33.26 -19.64 -8.44
C LYS A 651 32.66 -19.99 -9.81
N ASN A 652 33.10 -19.31 -10.87
CA ASN A 652 32.66 -19.59 -12.23
C ASN A 652 33.12 -20.97 -12.71
N VAL A 653 34.38 -21.34 -12.43
CA VAL A 653 34.93 -22.68 -12.75
C VAL A 653 34.09 -23.76 -12.08
N VAL A 654 33.85 -23.66 -10.76
CA VAL A 654 33.04 -24.64 -10.01
C VAL A 654 31.63 -24.78 -10.62
N ARG A 655 31.00 -23.66 -10.98
CA ARG A 655 29.64 -23.67 -11.55
C ARG A 655 29.60 -24.34 -12.93
N THR A 656 30.56 -24.02 -13.80
CA THR A 656 30.65 -24.59 -15.15
C THR A 656 31.00 -26.06 -15.08
N ALA A 657 31.98 -26.45 -14.27
CA ALA A 657 32.36 -27.85 -14.08
C ALA A 657 31.22 -28.67 -13.46
N LYS A 658 30.44 -28.11 -12.51
CA LYS A 658 29.23 -28.77 -12.00
C LYS A 658 28.19 -29.02 -13.10
N SER A 659 28.05 -28.08 -14.04
CA SER A 659 27.10 -28.20 -15.15
C SER A 659 27.57 -29.27 -16.14
N LEU A 660 28.88 -29.34 -16.39
CA LEU A 660 29.53 -30.38 -17.19
C LEU A 660 29.37 -31.78 -16.56
N ALA A 661 29.63 -31.90 -15.25
CA ALA A 661 29.47 -33.14 -14.49
C ALA A 661 28.02 -33.66 -14.57
N ARG A 662 27.03 -32.78 -14.39
CA ARG A 662 25.60 -33.12 -14.53
C ARG A 662 25.22 -33.56 -15.93
N PHE A 663 25.75 -32.91 -16.97
CA PHE A 663 25.51 -33.30 -18.35
C PHE A 663 26.06 -34.71 -18.65
N HIS A 664 27.22 -35.05 -18.10
CA HIS A 664 27.83 -36.37 -18.25
C HIS A 664 27.32 -37.44 -17.26
N GLY A 665 26.44 -37.08 -16.31
CA GLY A 665 25.93 -37.99 -15.28
C GLY A 665 27.03 -38.56 -14.37
N LYS A 666 28.13 -37.82 -14.18
CA LYS A 666 29.29 -38.24 -13.38
C LYS A 666 29.50 -37.27 -12.20
N PRO A 667 30.11 -37.73 -11.09
CA PRO A 667 30.53 -36.84 -10.01
C PRO A 667 31.61 -35.87 -10.50
N LEU A 668 31.71 -34.72 -9.84
CA LEU A 668 32.72 -33.72 -10.13
C LEU A 668 34.11 -34.27 -9.78
N ASN A 669 35.01 -34.27 -10.76
CA ASN A 669 36.39 -34.70 -10.60
C ASN A 669 37.37 -33.56 -10.94
N LEU A 670 38.65 -33.77 -10.62
CA LEU A 670 39.72 -32.81 -10.89
C LEU A 670 39.82 -32.49 -12.39
N ASP A 671 39.74 -33.49 -13.27
CA ASP A 671 39.90 -33.31 -14.72
C ASP A 671 38.89 -32.31 -15.31
N MET A 672 37.63 -32.35 -14.86
CA MET A 672 36.60 -31.41 -15.30
C MET A 672 36.89 -29.97 -14.84
N LEU A 673 37.46 -29.81 -13.64
CA LEU A 673 37.85 -28.50 -13.13
C LEU A 673 39.06 -27.95 -13.88
N GLU A 674 40.08 -28.78 -14.10
CA GLU A 674 41.27 -28.40 -14.89
C GLU A 674 40.92 -28.06 -16.33
N GLN A 675 40.03 -28.82 -16.97
CA GLN A 675 39.53 -28.53 -18.30
C GLN A 675 38.89 -27.13 -18.38
N VAL A 676 38.05 -26.78 -17.39
CA VAL A 676 37.39 -25.47 -17.36
C VAL A 676 38.37 -24.34 -17.03
N ILE A 677 39.38 -24.59 -16.18
CA ILE A 677 40.46 -23.64 -15.90
C ILE A 677 41.24 -23.34 -17.17
N GLU A 678 41.61 -24.36 -17.95
CA GLU A 678 42.38 -24.17 -19.18
C GLU A 678 41.61 -23.35 -20.21
N ILE A 679 40.31 -23.64 -20.40
CA ILE A 679 39.45 -22.85 -21.30
C ILE A 679 39.37 -21.38 -20.87
N GLN A 680 39.25 -21.10 -19.56
CA GLN A 680 39.26 -19.72 -19.07
C GLN A 680 40.62 -19.05 -19.26
N ARG A 681 41.70 -19.79 -19.05
CA ARG A 681 43.07 -19.30 -19.23
C ARG A 681 43.36 -18.94 -20.69
N GLU A 682 42.95 -19.77 -21.65
CA GLU A 682 43.08 -19.49 -23.09
C GLU A 682 42.37 -18.18 -23.45
N PHE A 683 41.13 -18.00 -22.97
CA PHE A 683 40.37 -16.78 -23.20
C PHE A 683 41.03 -15.52 -22.60
N GLU A 684 41.61 -15.62 -21.40
CA GLU A 684 42.33 -14.50 -20.78
C GLU A 684 43.60 -14.13 -21.55
N LEU A 685 44.34 -15.12 -22.03
CA LEU A 685 45.51 -14.89 -22.89
C LEU A 685 45.12 -14.19 -24.20
N GLU A 686 43.99 -14.56 -24.80
CA GLU A 686 43.45 -13.88 -25.98
C GLU A 686 43.08 -12.41 -25.70
N LEU A 687 42.41 -12.15 -24.58
CA LEU A 687 42.08 -10.78 -24.16
C LEU A 687 43.32 -9.92 -23.91
N GLU A 688 44.34 -10.45 -23.21
CA GLU A 688 45.59 -9.73 -22.99
C GLU A 688 46.36 -9.46 -24.28
N SER A 689 46.37 -10.44 -25.20
CA SER A 689 47.01 -10.28 -26.50
C SER A 689 46.32 -9.21 -27.36
N THR A 690 45.00 -9.11 -27.28
CA THR A 690 44.19 -8.09 -27.97
C THR A 690 44.39 -6.72 -27.33
N SER A 691 44.43 -6.64 -26.00
CA SER A 691 44.65 -5.39 -25.25
C SER A 691 46.02 -4.77 -25.56
N ARG A 692 47.08 -5.60 -25.59
CA ARG A 692 48.44 -5.17 -25.99
C ARG A 692 48.55 -4.78 -27.47
N SER A 693 47.65 -5.30 -28.31
CA SER A 693 47.58 -4.94 -29.73
C SER A 693 46.91 -3.57 -29.93
N VAL A 694 45.89 -3.25 -29.14
CA VAL A 694 45.21 -1.95 -29.15
C VAL A 694 46.12 -0.84 -28.60
N GLU A 695 46.82 -1.07 -27.47
CA GLU A 695 47.78 -0.10 -26.93
C GLU A 695 48.96 0.19 -27.88
N ARG A 696 49.34 -0.77 -28.74
CA ARG A 696 50.38 -0.57 -29.76
C ARG A 696 49.89 0.25 -30.97
N VAL A 697 48.60 0.25 -31.30
CA VAL A 697 48.06 1.03 -32.42
C VAL A 697 47.91 2.50 -32.03
N ASP A 698 47.56 2.81 -30.78
CA ASP A 698 47.46 4.19 -30.28
C ASP A 698 48.83 4.83 -30.01
N GLY A 699 49.90 4.04 -29.90
CA GLY A 699 51.27 4.51 -29.68
C GLY A 699 52.08 4.89 -30.94
N VAL A 700 51.54 4.71 -32.15
CA VAL A 700 52.32 4.88 -33.42
C VAL A 700 51.98 6.19 -34.18
N ASN A 701 51.02 6.99 -33.73
CA ASN A 701 50.72 8.31 -34.35
C ASN A 701 51.58 9.46 -33.79
N GLY A 702 52.90 9.27 -33.76
CA GLY A 702 53.83 10.32 -33.33
C GLY A 702 55.23 10.07 -33.85
N VAL A 703 55.49 10.52 -35.07
CA VAL A 703 56.76 11.01 -35.65
C VAL A 703 56.79 10.65 -37.14
N TRP A 704 56.48 11.63 -37.98
CA TRP A 704 56.99 11.70 -39.35
C TRP A 704 57.62 13.09 -39.52
N ALA A 705 58.95 13.12 -39.55
CA ALA A 705 59.73 14.26 -39.99
C ALA A 705 59.59 14.42 -41.51
N MET A 706 59.36 15.66 -41.96
CA MET A 706 59.34 16.04 -43.38
C MET A 706 60.78 16.21 -43.91
N PRO A 707 61.03 15.90 -45.19
CA PRO A 707 62.33 16.09 -45.85
C PRO A 707 62.67 17.58 -46.09
#